data_AF-A0A928K7W5-F1
#
_entry.id   AF-A0A928K7W5-F1
#
_cell.length_a   1.000
_cell.length_b   1.000
_cell.length_c   1.000
_cell.angle_alpha   90.00
_cell.angle_beta   90.00
_cell.angle_gamma   90.00
#
_symmetry.space_group_name_H-M   'P 1'
#
loop_
_entity.id
_entity.type
_entity.pdbx_description
1 polymer ?
#
loop_
_entity_poly.entity_id
_entity_poly.type
_entity_poly.pdbx_seq_one_letter_code
_entity_poly.pdbx_strand_id
1 'polypeptide(L)'
;MRIALAGNPNSGKTTMYNALTGRNEKVGNWAGVTVEKKEHPIKKTYYSGEELIAVDLPGAYSMSPFTSEESITSSYVKNEKLDAIINIVDATNLSRSLFFTTQLLELGVPVVVALNKTDINKKKDTKIDVAALSAKLGCPVIETVSTSADGLAEVVKAAVAVRGKIQSAPYNQGYVDLTDKKAVTEADRKRFAFVNGIVGKVENRKVFTKNKNFQDKIDAVLTNKWLGIPIFAVVMFAVFWISQAGPGVWIADWLTALLEQGQAALGELFAGANPLLYALLIDGVIGGAIAVIGFLPLVMVMYFLIALLEDCGYMARASVVLDPIFKKVGLSGKSIIPFVIGTGCAIPGVMACRTIRNERERRATAMLAPFMPCGAKLPVISLFAGAFFEDASWVGPLMYFAGILIIFFGALIINKITGHKVKKSYFIIELPEYKIPSLWRAVKSMCSRGWAYIVKAATIILLCNTVVQIMQTFDWNFKVAESADTSILASIAGPFAYVLVPVVGVLSWQLAAAAVTGFIAKENVVGTLAVCFVGLENLIDTEELALIEGAGAEVASAFAITKVAALAYLMFNLYTPPCFAAIGAMNSEMKSAKWLWGGIAFQLGTGFTVGYLVYQIGTLITTGAFGAGFVPGLIAVLAFAAIIVYLCIRADNKLKKEYELKGKKAPATVNK
;
A
#
# COMPACT_ATOMS: atom_id res chain seq x y z
N MET A 1 4.44 39.19 -12.19
CA MET A 1 5.41 38.62 -11.23
C MET A 1 4.98 37.22 -10.80
N ARG A 2 5.88 36.22 -10.82
CA ARG A 2 5.60 34.84 -10.36
C ARG A 2 6.13 34.60 -8.95
N ILE A 3 5.23 34.26 -8.03
CA ILE A 3 5.53 33.99 -6.63
C ILE A 3 5.26 32.52 -6.34
N ALA A 4 6.30 31.78 -5.95
CA ALA A 4 6.16 30.39 -5.55
C ALA A 4 5.80 30.26 -4.07
N LEU A 5 4.79 29.45 -3.77
CA LEU A 5 4.43 29.05 -2.41
C LEU A 5 5.10 27.73 -2.09
N ALA A 6 6.13 27.77 -1.25
CA ALA A 6 6.90 26.61 -0.80
C ALA A 6 6.66 26.36 0.70
N GLY A 7 6.75 25.12 1.16
CA GLY A 7 6.66 24.82 2.58
C GLY A 7 6.54 23.34 2.87
N ASN A 8 6.61 22.97 4.15
CA ASN A 8 6.41 21.59 4.53
C ASN A 8 4.97 21.13 4.27
N PRO A 9 4.76 19.81 4.08
CA PRO A 9 3.43 19.23 4.16
C PRO A 9 2.73 19.63 5.47
N ASN A 10 1.43 19.92 5.39
CA ASN A 10 0.60 20.37 6.52
C ASN A 10 0.99 21.71 7.17
N SER A 11 1.90 22.50 6.59
CA SER A 11 2.23 23.85 7.13
C SER A 11 1.12 24.89 6.89
N GLY A 12 0.05 24.52 6.19
CA GLY A 12 -1.07 25.42 5.82
C GLY A 12 -0.92 26.06 4.43
N LYS A 13 0.05 25.62 3.63
CA LYS A 13 0.28 26.09 2.24
C LYS A 13 -0.97 26.08 1.36
N THR A 14 -1.71 24.97 1.28
CA THR A 14 -2.92 24.89 0.44
C THR A 14 -4.03 25.82 0.94
N THR A 15 -4.16 25.98 2.27
CA THR A 15 -5.10 26.93 2.88
C THR A 15 -4.75 28.36 2.49
N MET A 16 -3.46 28.73 2.57
CA MET A 16 -2.96 30.04 2.15
C MET A 16 -3.17 30.27 0.64
N TYR A 17 -2.86 29.28 -0.20
CA TYR A 17 -3.08 29.34 -1.64
C TYR A 17 -4.55 29.62 -1.99
N ASN A 18 -5.47 28.90 -1.35
CA ASN A 18 -6.90 29.08 -1.54
C ASN A 18 -7.39 30.46 -1.06
N ALA A 19 -6.88 30.95 0.07
CA ALA A 19 -7.20 32.28 0.57
C ALA A 19 -6.78 33.37 -0.44
N LEU A 20 -5.54 33.29 -0.93
CA LEU A 20 -4.95 34.25 -1.87
C LEU A 20 -5.57 34.22 -3.27
N THR A 21 -5.95 33.05 -3.78
CA THR A 21 -6.45 32.88 -5.15
C THR A 21 -7.99 32.81 -5.24
N GLY A 22 -8.67 32.47 -4.15
CA GLY A 22 -10.12 32.24 -4.14
C GLY A 22 -10.57 30.90 -4.71
N ARG A 23 -9.63 29.98 -4.96
CA ARG A 23 -9.94 28.62 -5.40
C ARG A 23 -10.32 27.73 -4.20
N ASN A 24 -11.13 26.71 -4.47
CA ASN A 24 -11.42 25.63 -3.51
C ASN A 24 -10.58 24.40 -3.84
N GLU A 25 -9.26 24.58 -3.97
CA GLU A 25 -8.36 23.45 -4.22
C GLU A 25 -8.32 22.56 -2.99
N LYS A 26 -8.58 21.26 -3.18
CA LYS A 26 -8.32 20.26 -2.15
C LYS A 26 -6.83 19.90 -2.17
N VAL A 27 -6.31 19.40 -1.05
CA VAL A 27 -4.97 18.80 -0.99
C VAL A 27 -4.96 17.58 -1.92
N GLY A 28 -4.58 17.80 -3.18
CA GLY A 28 -4.49 16.78 -4.20
C GLY A 28 -3.09 16.17 -4.25
N ASN A 29 -3.03 14.86 -4.45
CA ASN A 29 -1.77 14.15 -4.65
C ASN A 29 -1.15 14.54 -6.01
N TRP A 30 0.06 15.10 -6.01
CA TRP A 30 0.92 15.26 -7.20
C TRP A 30 1.48 13.91 -7.72
N ALA A 31 0.78 12.80 -7.48
CA ALA A 31 1.24 11.47 -7.79
C ALA A 31 0.68 10.98 -9.15
N GLY A 32 1.52 11.06 -10.19
CA GLY A 32 1.36 10.26 -11.42
C GLY A 32 0.65 10.92 -12.60
N VAL A 33 0.83 12.22 -12.84
CA VAL A 33 0.43 12.87 -14.10
C VAL A 33 1.48 13.91 -14.50
N THR A 34 1.56 14.19 -15.80
CA THR A 34 2.20 15.39 -16.36
C THR A 34 1.88 16.57 -15.46
N VAL A 35 2.93 17.23 -14.95
CA VAL A 35 2.85 18.31 -13.95
C VAL A 35 1.96 19.43 -14.52
N GLU A 36 0.65 19.39 -14.25
CA GLU A 36 -0.22 20.54 -14.48
C GLU A 36 0.24 21.61 -13.49
N LYS A 37 0.88 22.65 -14.03
CA LYS A 37 1.37 23.78 -13.26
C LYS A 37 0.17 24.48 -12.62
N LYS A 38 0.08 24.45 -11.29
CA LYS A 38 -0.99 25.11 -10.53
C LYS A 38 -0.65 26.59 -10.37
N GLU A 39 -0.93 27.36 -11.42
CA GLU A 39 -0.68 28.80 -11.49
C GLU A 39 -2.01 29.54 -11.54
N HIS A 40 -2.24 30.44 -10.58
CA HIS A 40 -3.43 31.29 -10.57
C HIS A 40 -3.10 32.71 -10.15
N PRO A 41 -3.81 33.72 -10.70
CA PRO A 41 -3.69 35.10 -10.24
C PRO A 41 -4.07 35.21 -8.76
N ILE A 42 -3.30 35.99 -8.00
CA ILE A 42 -3.67 36.41 -6.64
C ILE A 42 -4.85 37.38 -6.75
N LYS A 43 -5.78 37.38 -5.77
CA LYS A 43 -6.86 38.36 -5.73
C LYS A 43 -6.31 39.78 -5.65
N LYS A 44 -6.91 40.70 -6.41
CA LYS A 44 -6.57 42.13 -6.44
C LYS A 44 -6.63 42.82 -5.06
N THR A 45 -7.32 42.23 -4.08
CA THR A 45 -7.36 42.75 -2.70
C THR A 45 -6.01 42.69 -1.99
N TYR A 46 -5.07 41.85 -2.44
CA TYR A 46 -3.79 41.63 -1.76
C TYR A 46 -2.61 42.40 -2.38
N TYR A 47 -2.80 43.10 -3.50
CA TYR A 47 -1.73 43.85 -4.15
C TYR A 47 -2.26 45.06 -4.92
N SER A 48 -1.38 46.02 -5.19
CA SER A 48 -1.67 47.19 -6.02
C SER A 48 -0.57 47.30 -7.08
N GLY A 49 -0.92 47.17 -8.36
CA GLY A 49 0.04 47.23 -9.47
C GLY A 49 0.02 46.00 -10.38
N GLU A 50 1.21 45.52 -10.78
CA GLU A 50 1.42 44.41 -11.71
C GLU A 50 0.72 43.12 -11.25
N GLU A 51 0.18 42.35 -12.20
CA GLU A 51 -0.44 41.06 -11.91
C GLU A 51 0.52 40.07 -11.24
N LEU A 52 0.09 39.53 -10.10
CA LEU A 52 0.84 38.54 -9.33
C LEU A 52 0.26 37.15 -9.59
N ILE A 53 1.11 36.21 -10.00
CA ILE A 53 0.75 34.81 -10.24
C ILE A 53 1.30 33.99 -9.07
N ALA A 54 0.40 33.33 -8.34
CA ALA A 54 0.75 32.37 -7.31
C ALA A 54 0.96 30.99 -7.93
N VAL A 55 2.12 30.40 -7.67
CA VAL A 55 2.47 29.03 -8.06
C VAL A 55 2.49 28.16 -6.81
N ASP A 56 1.63 27.14 -6.76
CA ASP A 56 1.64 26.19 -5.63
C ASP A 56 2.69 25.09 -5.87
N LEU A 57 3.78 25.10 -5.10
CA LEU A 57 4.77 24.01 -5.17
C LEU A 57 4.32 22.82 -4.30
N PRO A 58 4.65 21.57 -4.66
CA PRO A 58 4.44 20.43 -3.78
C PRO A 58 5.07 20.65 -2.40
N GLY A 59 4.38 20.20 -1.35
CA GLY A 59 4.92 20.28 0.01
C GLY A 59 6.17 19.41 0.12
N ALA A 60 7.29 19.99 0.55
CA ALA A 60 8.59 19.33 0.59
C ALA A 60 9.24 19.50 1.98
N TYR A 61 9.97 18.49 2.43
CA TYR A 61 10.78 18.59 3.65
C TYR A 61 12.22 19.00 3.36
N SER A 62 12.70 18.69 2.16
CA SER A 62 14.02 19.05 1.69
C SER A 62 14.02 19.40 0.20
N MET A 63 15.07 20.07 -0.27
CA MET A 63 15.37 20.25 -1.69
C MET A 63 16.05 19.03 -2.32
N SER A 64 16.26 17.97 -1.54
CA SER A 64 16.88 16.74 -2.01
C SER A 64 15.83 15.88 -2.71
N PRO A 65 16.11 15.32 -3.90
CA PRO A 65 15.11 14.65 -4.74
C PRO A 65 14.83 13.21 -4.26
N PHE A 66 14.37 13.04 -3.02
CA PHE A 66 14.07 11.74 -2.43
C PHE A 66 12.62 11.33 -2.66
N THR A 67 11.70 12.29 -2.71
CA THR A 67 10.30 12.09 -3.08
C THR A 67 9.99 12.74 -4.43
N SER A 68 8.92 12.31 -5.09
CA SER A 68 8.42 12.96 -6.31
C SER A 68 8.08 14.43 -6.06
N GLU A 69 7.53 14.75 -4.88
CA GLU A 69 7.23 16.12 -4.43
C GLU A 69 8.50 16.97 -4.36
N GLU A 70 9.55 16.48 -3.69
CA GLU A 70 10.82 17.20 -3.56
C GLU A 70 11.56 17.32 -4.90
N SER A 71 11.48 16.30 -5.76
CA SER A 71 12.05 16.37 -7.11
C SER A 71 11.34 17.42 -7.97
N ILE A 72 10.00 17.51 -7.91
CA ILE A 72 9.24 18.53 -8.63
C ILE A 72 9.57 19.91 -8.09
N THR A 73 9.54 20.09 -6.76
CA THR A 73 9.89 21.36 -6.10
C THR A 73 11.32 21.79 -6.46
N SER A 74 12.30 20.87 -6.40
CA SER A 74 13.67 21.18 -6.78
C SER A 74 13.82 21.50 -8.27
N SER A 75 13.21 20.73 -9.16
CA SER A 75 13.30 20.97 -10.60
C SER A 75 12.60 22.27 -11.00
N TYR A 76 11.44 22.57 -10.41
CA TYR A 76 10.71 23.80 -10.70
C TYR A 76 11.50 25.03 -10.26
N VAL A 77 12.00 25.05 -9.01
CA VAL A 77 12.75 26.22 -8.51
C VAL A 77 14.08 26.44 -9.25
N LYS A 78 14.72 25.37 -9.76
CA LYS A 78 15.98 25.48 -10.51
C LYS A 78 15.80 25.84 -11.99
N ASN A 79 14.73 25.38 -12.63
CA ASN A 79 14.56 25.50 -14.09
C ASN A 79 13.63 26.64 -14.49
N GLU A 80 12.69 27.04 -13.63
CA GLU A 80 11.75 28.11 -13.91
C GLU A 80 12.24 29.44 -13.33
N LYS A 81 11.99 30.55 -14.02
CA LYS A 81 12.31 31.89 -13.51
C LYS A 81 11.25 32.31 -12.48
N LEU A 82 11.64 32.29 -11.20
CA LEU A 82 10.83 32.77 -10.07
C LEU A 82 11.29 34.17 -9.66
N ASP A 83 10.35 35.08 -9.40
CA ASP A 83 10.66 36.43 -8.91
C ASP A 83 10.84 36.45 -7.38
N ALA A 84 10.08 35.63 -6.65
CA ALA A 84 10.17 35.46 -5.20
C ALA A 84 9.56 34.13 -4.74
N ILE A 85 9.93 33.69 -3.52
CA ILE A 85 9.37 32.53 -2.83
C ILE A 85 8.72 33.01 -1.53
N ILE A 86 7.43 32.71 -1.34
CA ILE A 86 6.79 32.74 -0.03
C ILE A 86 6.96 31.34 0.57
N ASN A 87 7.74 31.25 1.64
CA ASN A 87 7.98 30.02 2.37
C ASN A 87 7.07 29.94 3.60
N ILE A 88 6.08 29.06 3.56
CA ILE A 88 5.12 28.82 4.65
C ILE A 88 5.76 27.90 5.71
N VAL A 89 6.12 28.50 6.83
CA VAL A 89 6.77 27.86 7.99
C VAL A 89 5.74 27.59 9.08
N ASP A 90 5.67 26.36 9.59
CA ASP A 90 4.77 26.02 10.69
C ASP A 90 5.36 26.51 12.03
N ALA A 91 4.71 27.49 12.66
CA ALA A 91 5.15 28.06 13.92
C ALA A 91 5.20 27.01 15.05
N THR A 92 4.37 25.96 14.98
CA THR A 92 4.34 24.90 16.00
C THR A 92 5.52 23.93 15.90
N ASN A 93 6.20 23.88 14.75
CA ASN A 93 7.33 22.98 14.49
C ASN A 93 8.48 23.70 13.75
N LEU A 94 8.98 24.77 14.38
CA LEU A 94 9.91 25.72 13.78
C LEU A 94 11.20 25.06 13.26
N SER A 95 11.87 24.21 14.05
CA SER A 95 13.14 23.56 13.64
C SER A 95 13.02 22.80 12.32
N ARG A 96 11.90 22.09 12.13
CA ARG A 96 11.69 21.31 10.92
C ARG A 96 11.49 22.20 9.70
N SER A 97 10.68 23.23 9.84
CA SER A 97 10.41 24.16 8.74
C SER A 97 11.62 25.02 8.38
N LEU A 98 12.43 25.41 9.37
CA LEU A 98 13.66 26.16 9.12
C LEU A 98 14.73 25.33 8.40
N PHE A 99 14.75 23.99 8.56
CA PHE A 99 15.63 23.13 7.76
C PHE A 99 15.40 23.34 6.26
N PHE A 100 14.14 23.24 5.81
CA PHE A 100 13.78 23.50 4.42
C PHE A 100 14.02 24.96 4.01
N THR A 101 13.73 25.90 4.91
CA THR A 101 13.95 27.35 4.70
C THR A 101 15.39 27.67 4.35
N THR A 102 16.36 27.11 5.09
CA THR A 102 17.79 27.34 4.82
C THR A 102 18.21 26.82 3.44
N GLN A 103 17.59 25.76 2.93
CA GLN A 103 17.87 25.25 1.59
C GLN A 103 17.28 26.14 0.49
N LEU A 104 16.11 26.74 0.74
CA LEU A 104 15.50 27.70 -0.21
C LEU A 104 16.35 28.98 -0.33
N LEU A 105 16.88 29.48 0.79
CA LEU A 105 17.74 30.67 0.82
C LEU A 105 19.06 30.47 0.06
N GLU A 106 19.55 29.23 -0.06
CA GLU A 106 20.76 28.90 -0.84
C GLU A 106 20.55 28.95 -2.36
N LEU A 107 19.30 29.01 -2.84
CA LEU A 107 18.99 28.98 -4.28
C LEU A 107 19.17 30.34 -4.96
N GLY A 108 19.40 31.40 -4.18
CA GLY A 108 19.58 32.77 -4.68
C GLY A 108 18.28 33.44 -5.16
N VAL A 109 17.13 32.78 -5.00
CA VAL A 109 15.80 33.39 -5.22
C VAL A 109 15.36 34.10 -3.94
N PRO A 110 14.85 35.35 -3.99
CA PRO A 110 14.40 36.06 -2.80
C PRO A 110 13.28 35.31 -2.07
N VAL A 111 13.45 35.07 -0.77
CA VAL A 111 12.52 34.36 0.10
C VAL A 111 11.87 35.33 1.09
N VAL A 112 10.58 35.12 1.37
CA VAL A 112 9.85 35.69 2.50
C VAL A 112 9.26 34.55 3.31
N VAL A 113 9.47 34.56 4.63
CA VAL A 113 8.91 33.55 5.53
C VAL A 113 7.54 34.00 6.01
N ALA A 114 6.52 33.20 5.67
CA ALA A 114 5.20 33.29 6.27
C ALA A 114 5.15 32.32 7.47
N LEU A 115 5.33 32.86 8.67
CA LEU A 115 5.26 32.09 9.92
C LEU A 115 3.79 31.82 10.23
N ASN A 116 3.29 30.65 9.87
CA ASN A 116 1.87 30.28 9.89
C ASN A 116 1.48 29.54 11.16
N LYS A 117 0.18 29.48 11.46
CA LYS A 117 -0.41 28.85 12.67
C LYS A 117 0.01 29.51 13.99
N THR A 118 0.22 30.83 13.97
CA THR A 118 0.60 31.58 15.19
C THR A 118 -0.49 31.58 16.25
N ASP A 119 -1.76 31.38 15.87
CA ASP A 119 -2.90 31.18 16.77
C ASP A 119 -2.73 29.95 17.68
N ILE A 120 -2.16 28.86 17.17
CA ILE A 120 -1.90 27.64 17.94
C ILE A 120 -0.76 27.87 18.95
N ASN A 121 0.30 28.59 18.55
CA ASN A 121 1.39 28.93 19.46
C ASN A 121 0.94 29.86 20.59
N LYS A 122 0.07 30.83 20.29
CA LYS A 122 -0.57 31.70 21.29
C LYS A 122 -1.37 30.88 22.31
N LYS A 123 -2.14 29.88 21.85
CA LYS A 123 -2.87 28.95 22.75
C LYS A 123 -1.93 28.06 23.59
N LYS A 124 -0.76 27.69 23.06
CA LYS A 124 0.24 26.87 23.74
C LYS A 124 1.25 27.70 24.56
N ASP A 125 1.03 29.02 24.70
CA ASP A 125 1.90 29.92 25.46
C ASP A 125 3.37 29.95 24.95
N THR A 126 3.58 29.62 23.67
CA THR A 126 4.89 29.65 22.99
C THR A 126 5.08 30.99 22.31
N LYS A 127 6.17 31.68 22.62
CA LYS A 127 6.52 32.97 22.00
C LYS A 127 7.69 32.79 21.04
N ILE A 128 7.55 33.32 19.82
CA ILE A 128 8.63 33.38 18.82
C ILE A 128 9.00 34.85 18.62
N ASP A 129 10.28 35.17 18.77
CA ASP A 129 10.82 36.49 18.45
C ASP A 129 11.00 36.61 16.93
N VAL A 130 10.02 37.22 16.28
CA VAL A 130 9.97 37.40 14.82
C VAL A 130 11.10 38.29 14.32
N ALA A 131 11.47 39.33 15.07
CA ALA A 131 12.52 40.26 14.68
C ALA A 131 13.89 39.57 14.73
N ALA A 132 14.16 38.81 15.80
CA ALA A 132 15.39 38.04 15.92
C ALA A 132 15.47 36.91 14.87
N LEU A 133 14.35 36.27 14.56
CA LEU A 133 14.29 35.24 13.51
C LEU A 133 14.58 35.83 12.11
N SER A 134 13.97 36.96 11.79
CA SER A 134 14.21 37.71 10.55
C SER A 134 15.68 38.10 10.39
N ALA A 135 16.28 38.67 11.44
CA ALA A 135 17.70 39.04 11.44
C ALA A 135 18.64 37.84 11.24
N LYS A 136 18.33 36.69 11.83
CA LYS A 136 19.16 35.47 11.71
C LYS A 136 19.01 34.76 10.37
N LEU A 137 17.84 34.81 9.76
CA LEU A 137 17.60 34.19 8.46
C LEU A 137 18.03 35.09 7.29
N GLY A 138 18.16 36.40 7.51
CA GLY A 138 18.49 37.36 6.45
C GLY A 138 17.34 37.59 5.47
N CYS A 139 16.10 37.30 5.88
CA CYS A 139 14.90 37.46 5.07
C CYS A 139 13.69 37.92 5.91
N PRO A 140 12.70 38.61 5.31
CA PRO A 140 11.53 39.06 6.04
C PRO A 140 10.72 37.88 6.60
N VAL A 141 10.32 37.98 7.87
CA VAL A 141 9.46 37.00 8.55
C VAL A 141 8.19 37.71 8.99
N ILE A 142 7.03 37.17 8.61
CA ILE A 142 5.71 37.77 8.90
C ILE A 142 4.82 36.70 9.51
N GLU A 143 4.14 37.04 10.61
CA GLU A 143 3.16 36.17 11.25
C GLU A 143 1.90 36.07 10.40
N THR A 144 1.38 34.85 10.24
CA THR A 144 0.17 34.60 9.45
C THR A 144 -0.72 33.56 10.11
N VAL A 145 -2.02 33.67 9.83
CA VAL A 145 -3.01 32.64 10.13
C VAL A 145 -3.83 32.40 8.88
N SER A 146 -3.53 31.31 8.17
CA SER A 146 -4.15 31.03 6.87
C SER A 146 -5.66 30.81 6.93
N THR A 147 -6.20 30.35 8.06
CA THR A 147 -7.64 30.07 8.23
C THR A 147 -8.47 31.33 8.44
N SER A 148 -7.93 32.35 9.09
CA SER A 148 -8.57 33.66 9.30
C SER A 148 -8.13 34.72 8.27
N ALA A 149 -7.21 34.37 7.37
CA ALA A 149 -6.60 35.26 6.40
C ALA A 149 -5.75 36.42 6.98
N ASP A 150 -5.36 36.31 8.25
CA ASP A 150 -4.54 37.31 8.94
C ASP A 150 -3.09 37.29 8.44
N GLY A 151 -2.51 38.48 8.20
CA GLY A 151 -1.12 38.67 7.76
C GLY A 151 -0.84 38.36 6.29
N LEU A 152 -1.81 37.82 5.54
CA LEU A 152 -1.64 37.45 4.13
C LEU A 152 -1.26 38.64 3.22
N ALA A 153 -1.91 39.79 3.42
CA ALA A 153 -1.62 40.99 2.63
C ALA A 153 -0.20 41.51 2.89
N GLU A 154 0.29 41.40 4.13
CA GLU A 154 1.64 41.82 4.51
C GLU A 154 2.69 40.91 3.89
N VAL A 155 2.47 39.58 3.90
CA VAL A 155 3.35 38.61 3.23
C VAL A 155 3.47 38.88 1.74
N VAL A 156 2.35 39.13 1.07
CA VAL A 156 2.35 39.43 -0.37
C VAL A 156 3.09 40.74 -0.66
N LYS A 157 2.85 41.79 0.13
CA LYS A 157 3.58 43.06 0.02
C LYS A 157 5.09 42.88 0.22
N ALA A 158 5.49 42.09 1.21
CA ALA A 158 6.91 41.80 1.45
C ALA A 158 7.53 40.99 0.31
N ALA A 159 6.80 40.02 -0.27
CA ALA A 159 7.27 39.24 -1.42
C ALA A 159 7.54 40.15 -2.63
N VAL A 160 6.64 41.11 -2.90
CA VAL A 160 6.85 42.12 -3.94
C VAL A 160 8.06 43.00 -3.62
N ALA A 161 8.25 43.40 -2.37
CA ALA A 161 9.34 44.27 -1.95
C ALA A 161 10.74 43.63 -1.96
N VAL A 162 10.84 42.29 -1.97
CA VAL A 162 12.13 41.57 -2.08
C VAL A 162 12.49 41.21 -3.51
N ARG A 163 11.63 41.49 -4.49
CA ARG A 163 11.90 41.23 -5.90
C ARG A 163 13.23 41.86 -6.33
N GLY A 164 14.11 41.06 -6.93
CA GLY A 164 15.42 41.50 -7.41
C GLY A 164 16.44 41.86 -6.33
N LYS A 165 16.12 41.68 -5.03
CA LYS A 165 17.09 41.88 -3.94
C LYS A 165 17.91 40.61 -3.72
N ILE A 166 19.20 40.76 -3.49
CA ILE A 166 20.07 39.65 -3.15
C ILE A 166 19.95 39.39 -1.64
N GLN A 167 19.59 38.15 -1.27
CA GLN A 167 19.61 37.68 0.11
C GLN A 167 20.80 36.73 0.30
N SER A 168 21.55 36.94 1.38
CA SER A 168 22.65 36.04 1.74
C SER A 168 22.09 34.86 2.53
N ALA A 169 22.44 33.63 2.12
CA ALA A 169 22.01 32.44 2.82
C ALA A 169 22.72 32.35 4.20
N PRO A 170 21.98 32.11 5.30
CA PRO A 170 22.56 32.05 6.64
C PRO A 170 23.41 30.79 6.87
N TYR A 171 23.28 29.79 5.99
CA TYR A 171 24.03 28.55 5.98
C TYR A 171 24.35 28.18 4.53
N ASN A 172 25.51 27.57 4.29
CA ASN A 172 25.87 27.04 2.98
C ASN A 172 26.45 25.64 3.19
N GLN A 173 25.78 24.61 2.64
CA GLN A 173 26.15 23.22 2.85
C GLN A 173 27.34 22.75 2.00
N GLY A 174 27.76 23.54 1.00
CA GLY A 174 28.81 23.15 0.05
C GLY A 174 28.42 21.96 -0.84
N TYR A 175 29.40 21.41 -1.57
CA TYR A 175 29.18 20.19 -2.37
C TYR A 175 29.11 18.97 -1.44
N VAL A 176 28.02 18.20 -1.56
CA VAL A 176 27.84 16.92 -0.88
C VAL A 176 27.70 15.84 -1.94
N ASP A 177 28.51 14.80 -1.85
CA ASP A 177 28.32 13.61 -2.68
C ASP A 177 27.02 12.92 -2.28
N LEU A 178 25.98 13.07 -3.11
CA LEU A 178 24.67 12.48 -2.90
C LEU A 178 24.66 10.94 -3.04
N THR A 179 25.76 10.35 -3.52
CA THR A 179 25.92 8.90 -3.65
C THR A 179 26.54 8.25 -2.41
N ASP A 180 27.15 9.03 -1.51
CA ASP A 180 27.64 8.53 -0.22
C ASP A 180 26.65 8.84 0.91
N LYS A 181 26.08 7.76 1.48
CA LYS A 181 25.16 7.82 2.62
C LYS A 181 25.76 8.54 3.83
N LYS A 182 27.05 8.35 4.13
CA LYS A 182 27.68 8.94 5.31
C LYS A 182 27.80 10.45 5.13
N ALA A 183 28.28 10.88 3.95
CA ALA A 183 28.40 12.30 3.60
C ALA A 183 27.07 13.05 3.71
N VAL A 184 25.98 12.51 3.12
CA VAL A 184 24.65 13.16 3.19
C VAL A 184 24.12 13.24 4.62
N THR A 185 24.21 12.14 5.38
CA THR A 185 23.70 12.10 6.76
C THR A 185 24.45 13.08 7.67
N GLU A 186 25.76 13.20 7.48
CA GLU A 186 26.58 14.12 8.27
C GLU A 186 26.27 15.58 7.91
N ALA A 187 26.10 15.89 6.62
CA ALA A 187 25.77 17.22 6.17
C ALA A 187 24.37 17.66 6.65
N ASP A 188 23.38 16.77 6.62
CA ASP A 188 22.05 17.04 7.17
C ASP A 188 22.08 17.24 8.69
N ARG A 189 22.89 16.45 9.42
CA ARG A 189 23.08 16.65 10.87
C ARG A 189 23.67 18.02 11.19
N LYS A 190 24.67 18.47 10.43
CA LYS A 190 25.29 19.80 10.59
C LYS A 190 24.27 20.92 10.37
N ARG A 191 23.46 20.83 9.31
CA ARG A 191 22.39 21.79 9.04
C ARG A 191 21.33 21.78 10.15
N PHE A 192 20.90 20.61 10.63
CA PHE A 192 19.96 20.51 11.75
C PHE A 192 20.52 21.14 13.04
N ALA A 193 21.80 20.93 13.33
CA ALA A 193 22.45 21.55 14.48
C ALA A 193 22.45 23.08 14.38
N PHE A 194 22.74 23.62 13.19
CA PHE A 194 22.66 25.05 12.92
C PHE A 194 21.26 25.61 13.14
N VAL A 195 20.24 24.95 12.56
CA VAL A 195 18.84 25.36 12.69
C VAL A 195 18.37 25.33 14.14
N ASN A 196 18.70 24.26 14.88
CA ASN A 196 18.38 24.17 16.30
C ASN A 196 19.07 25.28 17.12
N GLY A 197 20.26 25.72 16.71
CA GLY A 197 20.94 26.88 17.30
C GLY A 197 20.23 28.22 17.05
N ILE A 198 19.55 28.39 15.90
CA ILE A 198 18.68 29.54 15.64
C ILE A 198 17.42 29.46 16.51
N VAL A 199 16.73 28.31 16.47
CA VAL A 199 15.48 28.09 17.20
C VAL A 199 15.65 28.30 18.70
N GLY A 200 16.71 27.76 19.30
CA GLY A 200 16.98 27.94 20.73
C GLY A 200 17.23 29.39 21.16
N LYS A 201 17.49 30.32 20.23
CA LYS A 201 17.68 31.76 20.50
C LYS A 201 16.44 32.60 20.23
N VAL A 202 15.48 32.10 19.44
CA VAL A 202 14.31 32.87 18.98
C VAL A 202 12.99 32.33 19.52
N GLU A 203 12.96 31.09 19.99
CA GLU A 203 11.76 30.43 20.51
C GLU A 203 11.84 30.32 22.04
N ASN A 204 10.87 30.89 22.73
CA ASN A 204 10.71 30.77 24.18
C ASN A 204 9.44 29.96 24.46
N ARG A 205 9.62 28.69 24.88
CA ARG A 205 8.53 27.77 25.22
C ARG A 205 8.29 27.77 26.72
N LYS A 206 7.11 28.19 27.17
CA LYS A 206 6.65 27.98 28.55
C LYS A 206 6.45 26.49 28.87
N VAL A 207 5.90 25.74 27.91
CA VAL A 207 5.79 24.28 28.00
C VAL A 207 7.07 23.67 27.43
N PHE A 208 8.05 23.43 28.30
CA PHE A 208 9.20 22.62 27.93
C PHE A 208 8.73 21.19 27.63
N THR A 209 9.01 20.69 26.43
CA THR A 209 8.88 19.26 26.05
C THR A 209 9.71 18.32 26.96
N LYS A 210 10.48 18.88 27.90
CA LYS A 210 11.26 18.18 28.91
C LYS A 210 10.39 17.54 30.00
N ASN A 211 9.19 18.05 30.26
CA ASN A 211 8.24 17.40 31.15
C ASN A 211 7.50 16.31 30.38
N LYS A 212 7.85 15.05 30.63
CA LYS A 212 7.18 13.87 30.05
C LYS A 212 5.68 13.98 30.31
N ASN A 213 4.90 14.22 29.26
CA ASN A 213 3.44 14.16 29.33
C ASN A 213 3.01 12.69 29.52
N PHE A 214 1.76 12.47 29.94
CA PHE A 214 1.17 11.12 30.01
C PHE A 214 1.29 10.38 28.65
N GLN A 215 1.19 11.12 27.55
CA GLN A 215 1.42 10.63 26.19
C GLN A 215 2.85 10.08 25.99
N ASP A 216 3.87 10.75 26.53
CA ASP A 216 5.27 10.32 26.41
C ASP A 216 5.54 9.02 27.19
N LYS A 217 4.80 8.77 28.28
CA LYS A 217 4.88 7.49 29.02
C LYS A 217 4.29 6.35 28.19
N ILE A 218 3.15 6.57 27.54
CA ILE A 218 2.54 5.58 26.65
C ILE A 218 3.46 5.32 25.45
N ASP A 219 3.97 6.38 24.82
CA ASP A 219 4.89 6.25 23.69
C ASP A 219 6.18 5.52 24.09
N ALA A 220 6.70 5.71 25.31
CA ALA A 220 7.88 4.96 25.78
C ALA A 220 7.67 3.43 25.83
N VAL A 221 6.43 2.98 26.05
CA VAL A 221 6.06 1.56 26.03
C VAL A 221 5.73 1.12 24.59
N LEU A 222 4.82 1.83 23.91
CA LEU A 222 4.32 1.46 22.59
C LEU A 222 5.37 1.58 21.48
N THR A 223 6.32 2.52 21.60
CA THR A 223 7.40 2.71 20.62
C THR A 223 8.68 1.97 20.99
N ASN A 224 8.67 1.21 22.09
CA ASN A 224 9.81 0.41 22.50
C ASN A 224 10.14 -0.65 21.44
N LYS A 225 11.43 -0.80 21.10
CA LYS A 225 11.88 -1.78 20.10
C LYS A 225 11.55 -3.24 20.43
N TRP A 226 11.41 -3.59 21.70
CA TRP A 226 11.12 -4.95 22.17
C TRP A 226 9.66 -5.14 22.55
N LEU A 227 9.05 -4.17 23.26
CA LEU A 227 7.65 -4.27 23.69
C LEU A 227 6.65 -3.83 22.61
N GLY A 228 7.04 -2.94 21.70
CA GLY A 228 6.15 -2.41 20.66
C GLY A 228 5.67 -3.48 19.68
N ILE A 229 6.51 -4.44 19.30
CA ILE A 229 6.14 -5.52 18.36
C ILE A 229 5.14 -6.51 19.00
N PRO A 230 5.37 -7.05 20.21
CA PRO A 230 4.37 -7.86 20.91
C PRO A 230 3.05 -7.13 21.15
N ILE A 231 3.08 -5.86 21.59
CA ILE A 231 1.86 -5.08 21.80
C ILE A 231 1.11 -4.91 20.47
N PHE A 232 1.84 -4.66 19.38
CA PHE A 232 1.27 -4.63 18.04
C PHE A 232 0.61 -5.94 17.63
N ALA A 233 1.27 -7.07 17.87
CA ALA A 233 0.70 -8.38 17.59
C ALA A 233 -0.60 -8.62 18.39
N VAL A 234 -0.63 -8.26 19.68
CA VAL A 234 -1.81 -8.41 20.55
C VAL A 234 -2.97 -7.51 20.09
N VAL A 235 -2.69 -6.24 19.78
CA VAL A 235 -3.72 -5.31 19.28
C VAL A 235 -4.28 -5.81 17.95
N MET A 236 -3.42 -6.26 17.04
CA MET A 236 -3.88 -6.78 15.74
C MET A 236 -4.63 -8.10 15.88
N PHE A 237 -4.19 -8.98 16.78
CA PHE A 237 -4.92 -10.20 17.11
C PHE A 237 -6.34 -9.87 17.60
N ALA A 238 -6.49 -8.89 18.50
CA ALA A 238 -7.81 -8.46 18.97
C ALA A 238 -8.68 -7.92 17.82
N VAL A 239 -8.12 -7.12 16.91
CA VAL A 239 -8.84 -6.63 15.73
C VAL A 239 -9.34 -7.78 14.86
N PHE A 240 -8.47 -8.76 14.55
CA PHE A 240 -8.85 -9.90 13.72
C PHE A 240 -9.81 -10.84 14.42
N TRP A 241 -9.64 -11.08 15.71
CA TRP A 241 -10.53 -11.93 16.46
C TRP A 241 -11.94 -11.32 16.49
N ILE A 242 -12.07 -10.02 16.80
CA ILE A 242 -13.38 -9.34 16.80
C ILE A 242 -14.04 -9.37 15.40
N SER A 243 -13.27 -9.17 14.32
CA SER A 243 -13.85 -9.11 12.98
C SER A 243 -14.08 -10.48 12.34
N GLN A 244 -13.18 -11.45 12.51
CA GLN A 244 -13.17 -12.72 11.76
C GLN A 244 -13.52 -13.96 12.60
N ALA A 245 -13.60 -13.86 13.93
CA ALA A 245 -13.91 -15.01 14.79
C ALA A 245 -14.95 -14.70 15.88
N GLY A 246 -15.29 -13.43 16.07
CA GLY A 246 -16.22 -12.95 17.07
C GLY A 246 -17.44 -12.28 16.45
N PRO A 247 -17.83 -11.07 16.90
CA PRO A 247 -19.07 -10.42 16.46
C PRO A 247 -19.22 -10.24 14.96
N GLY A 248 -18.13 -10.07 14.20
CA GLY A 248 -18.21 -9.91 12.76
C GLY A 248 -18.81 -11.13 12.05
N VAL A 249 -18.47 -12.35 12.50
CA VAL A 249 -18.99 -13.60 11.95
C VAL A 249 -20.48 -13.74 12.26
N TRP A 250 -20.87 -13.49 13.50
CA TRP A 250 -22.29 -13.56 13.89
C TRP A 250 -23.20 -12.66 13.06
N ILE A 251 -22.73 -11.45 12.72
CA ILE A 251 -23.47 -10.52 11.86
C ILE A 251 -23.48 -11.01 10.41
N ALA A 252 -22.38 -11.57 9.94
CA ALA A 252 -22.27 -12.12 8.59
C ALA A 252 -23.22 -13.31 8.40
N ASP A 253 -23.15 -14.31 9.28
CA ASP A 253 -23.96 -15.53 9.20
C ASP A 253 -25.45 -15.20 9.27
N TRP A 254 -25.84 -14.30 10.17
CA TRP A 254 -27.22 -13.82 10.26
C TRP A 254 -27.72 -13.18 8.96
N LEU A 255 -26.89 -12.34 8.32
CA LEU A 255 -27.25 -11.67 7.07
C LEU A 255 -27.29 -12.67 5.90
N THR A 256 -26.31 -13.56 5.82
CA THR A 256 -26.20 -14.59 4.77
C THR A 256 -27.40 -15.53 4.84
N ALA A 257 -27.74 -16.04 6.02
CA ALA A 257 -28.90 -16.92 6.20
C ALA A 257 -30.22 -16.25 5.78
N LEU A 258 -30.39 -14.95 6.06
CA LEU A 258 -31.57 -14.21 5.61
C LEU A 258 -31.65 -14.10 4.09
N LEU A 259 -30.51 -13.91 3.43
CA LEU A 259 -30.44 -13.79 1.98
C LEU A 259 -30.63 -15.14 1.29
N GLU A 260 -30.07 -16.21 1.83
CA GLU A 260 -30.22 -17.58 1.32
C GLU A 260 -31.64 -18.08 1.42
N GLN A 261 -32.37 -17.77 2.50
CA GLN A 261 -33.82 -18.01 2.57
C GLN A 261 -34.56 -17.32 1.42
N GLY A 262 -34.15 -16.10 1.07
CA GLY A 262 -34.67 -15.39 -0.09
C GLY A 262 -34.32 -16.05 -1.43
N GLN A 263 -33.09 -16.56 -1.57
CA GLN A 263 -32.66 -17.31 -2.76
C GLN A 263 -33.46 -18.60 -2.91
N ALA A 264 -33.66 -19.36 -1.84
CA ALA A 264 -34.43 -20.61 -1.85
C ALA A 264 -35.89 -20.36 -2.27
N ALA A 265 -36.54 -19.34 -1.70
CA ALA A 265 -37.90 -18.96 -2.06
C ALA A 265 -38.02 -18.53 -3.54
N LEU A 266 -37.02 -17.82 -4.07
CA LEU A 266 -36.95 -17.50 -5.50
C LEU A 266 -36.67 -18.75 -6.35
N GLY A 267 -35.83 -19.67 -5.87
CA GLY A 267 -35.55 -20.94 -6.53
C GLY A 267 -36.82 -21.76 -6.75
N GLU A 268 -37.69 -21.86 -5.74
CA GLU A 268 -38.98 -22.56 -5.88
C GLU A 268 -39.89 -21.93 -6.94
N LEU A 269 -39.95 -20.59 -7.01
CA LEU A 269 -40.72 -19.87 -8.02
C LEU A 269 -40.20 -20.11 -9.45
N PHE A 270 -38.90 -20.38 -9.60
CA PHE A 270 -38.24 -20.64 -10.87
C PHE A 270 -37.99 -22.14 -11.13
N ALA A 271 -38.54 -23.06 -10.32
CA ALA A 271 -38.30 -24.51 -10.46
C ALA A 271 -38.75 -25.09 -11.82
N GLY A 272 -39.71 -24.45 -12.49
CA GLY A 272 -40.17 -24.81 -13.85
C GLY A 272 -39.40 -24.14 -14.99
N ALA A 273 -38.38 -23.33 -14.70
CA ALA A 273 -37.61 -22.62 -15.71
C ALA A 273 -36.63 -23.55 -16.46
N ASN A 274 -36.15 -23.09 -17.62
CA ASN A 274 -35.06 -23.77 -18.33
C ASN A 274 -33.83 -23.90 -17.40
N PRO A 275 -33.14 -25.06 -17.34
CA PRO A 275 -31.95 -25.25 -16.52
C PRO A 275 -30.87 -24.16 -16.69
N LEU A 276 -30.70 -23.65 -17.92
CA LEU A 276 -29.79 -22.54 -18.19
C LEU A 276 -30.21 -21.24 -17.49
N LEU A 277 -31.51 -20.95 -17.49
CA LEU A 277 -32.03 -19.74 -16.84
C LEU A 277 -31.94 -19.85 -15.32
N TYR A 278 -32.22 -21.04 -14.76
CA TYR A 278 -32.10 -21.30 -13.33
C TYR A 278 -30.65 -21.15 -12.87
N ALA A 279 -29.73 -21.87 -13.49
CA ALA A 279 -28.30 -21.84 -13.14
C ALA A 279 -27.70 -20.43 -13.32
N LEU A 280 -28.16 -19.67 -14.32
CA LEU A 280 -27.70 -18.30 -14.54
C LEU A 280 -28.22 -17.33 -13.47
N LEU A 281 -29.54 -17.30 -13.25
CA LEU A 281 -30.17 -16.26 -12.43
C LEU A 281 -30.12 -16.59 -10.94
N ILE A 282 -30.47 -17.81 -10.55
CA ILE A 282 -30.56 -18.23 -9.15
C ILE A 282 -29.14 -18.49 -8.63
N ASP A 283 -28.44 -19.47 -9.21
CA ASP A 283 -27.13 -19.88 -8.68
C ASP A 283 -26.02 -18.87 -9.05
N GLY A 284 -26.00 -18.42 -10.30
CA GLY A 284 -24.96 -17.53 -10.82
C GLY A 284 -25.06 -16.10 -10.27
N VAL A 285 -26.17 -15.41 -10.58
CA VAL A 285 -26.35 -13.97 -10.28
C VAL A 285 -26.76 -13.74 -8.83
N ILE A 286 -27.82 -14.40 -8.34
CA ILE A 286 -28.29 -14.22 -6.97
C ILE A 286 -27.30 -14.83 -5.97
N GLY A 287 -26.88 -16.07 -6.16
CA GLY A 287 -25.84 -16.70 -5.32
C GLY A 287 -24.54 -15.89 -5.31
N GLY A 288 -24.12 -15.36 -6.47
CA GLY A 288 -22.98 -14.46 -6.57
C GLY A 288 -23.16 -13.13 -5.81
N ALA A 289 -24.37 -12.55 -5.82
CA ALA A 289 -24.69 -11.36 -5.04
C ALA A 289 -24.67 -11.64 -3.53
N ILE A 290 -25.17 -12.79 -3.11
CA ILE A 290 -25.21 -13.22 -1.71
C ILE A 290 -23.79 -13.43 -1.18
N ALA A 291 -22.91 -14.09 -1.91
CA ALA A 291 -21.51 -14.24 -1.52
C ALA A 291 -20.82 -12.88 -1.25
N VAL A 292 -21.11 -11.87 -2.09
CA VAL A 292 -20.54 -10.52 -1.92
C VAL A 292 -21.13 -9.80 -0.71
N ILE A 293 -22.44 -9.87 -0.51
CA ILE A 293 -23.15 -9.17 0.57
C ILE A 293 -22.91 -9.87 1.91
N GLY A 294 -22.86 -11.20 1.94
CA GLY A 294 -22.57 -12.01 3.13
C GLY A 294 -21.17 -11.77 3.69
N PHE A 295 -20.17 -11.51 2.82
CA PHE A 295 -18.82 -11.15 3.27
C PHE A 295 -18.68 -9.68 3.74
N LEU A 296 -19.65 -8.81 3.41
CA LEU A 296 -19.56 -7.37 3.67
C LEU A 296 -19.45 -7.02 5.17
N PRO A 297 -20.20 -7.63 6.10
CA PRO A 297 -20.13 -7.32 7.53
C PRO A 297 -18.73 -7.53 8.12
N LEU A 298 -18.07 -8.64 7.78
CA LEU A 298 -16.71 -8.96 8.23
C LEU A 298 -15.73 -7.83 7.87
N VAL A 299 -15.77 -7.41 6.61
CA VAL A 299 -14.93 -6.33 6.08
C VAL A 299 -15.27 -4.98 6.73
N MET A 300 -16.55 -4.70 6.98
CA MET A 300 -17.01 -3.46 7.61
C MET A 300 -16.55 -3.36 9.07
N VAL A 301 -16.73 -4.41 9.87
CA VAL A 301 -16.23 -4.46 11.26
C VAL A 301 -14.72 -4.25 11.30
N MET A 302 -13.99 -4.91 10.41
CA MET A 302 -12.54 -4.72 10.30
C MET A 302 -12.18 -3.25 9.99
N TYR A 303 -12.86 -2.61 9.02
CA TYR A 303 -12.60 -1.18 8.71
C TYR A 303 -12.94 -0.24 9.84
N PHE A 304 -14.02 -0.53 10.57
CA PHE A 304 -14.39 0.25 11.73
C PHE A 304 -13.27 0.22 12.78
N LEU A 305 -12.77 -0.96 13.13
CA LEU A 305 -11.68 -1.14 14.09
C LEU A 305 -10.37 -0.49 13.62
N ILE A 306 -10.00 -0.66 12.35
CA ILE A 306 -8.82 -0.01 11.77
C ILE A 306 -8.98 1.51 11.80
N ALA A 307 -10.16 2.04 11.50
CA ALA A 307 -10.43 3.47 11.54
C ALA A 307 -10.30 4.04 12.97
N LEU A 308 -10.69 3.28 14.00
CA LEU A 308 -10.45 3.66 15.40
C LEU A 308 -8.96 3.72 15.73
N LEU A 309 -8.18 2.73 15.27
CA LEU A 309 -6.72 2.70 15.47
C LEU A 309 -5.99 3.82 14.71
N GLU A 310 -6.51 4.21 13.54
CA GLU A 310 -6.01 5.34 12.76
C GLU A 310 -6.32 6.67 13.45
N ASP A 311 -7.58 6.86 13.90
CA ASP A 311 -8.05 8.09 14.57
C ASP A 311 -7.39 8.32 15.94
N CYS A 312 -7.08 7.26 16.69
CA CYS A 312 -6.41 7.37 17.99
C CYS A 312 -4.89 7.62 17.87
N GLY A 313 -4.35 7.51 16.65
CA GLY A 313 -2.93 7.73 16.36
C GLY A 313 -2.02 6.52 16.61
N TYR A 314 -2.58 5.34 16.89
CA TYR A 314 -1.81 4.11 17.15
C TYR A 314 -1.02 3.65 15.92
N MET A 315 -1.63 3.72 14.72
CA MET A 315 -0.99 3.30 13.47
C MET A 315 0.31 4.06 13.15
N ALA A 316 0.40 5.32 13.58
CA ALA A 316 1.63 6.11 13.45
C ALA A 316 2.77 5.57 14.33
N ARG A 317 2.46 5.11 15.55
CA ARG A 317 3.46 4.49 16.45
C ARG A 317 3.90 3.13 15.95
N ALA A 318 2.95 2.29 15.55
CA ALA A 318 3.23 0.98 14.96
C ALA A 318 4.18 1.10 13.76
N SER A 319 3.95 2.09 12.90
CA SER A 319 4.84 2.40 11.76
C SER A 319 6.26 2.80 12.21
N VAL A 320 6.40 3.54 13.32
CA VAL A 320 7.73 3.90 13.88
C VAL A 320 8.47 2.69 14.43
N VAL A 321 7.79 1.79 15.15
CA VAL A 321 8.42 0.56 15.68
C VAL A 321 8.93 -0.33 14.56
N LEU A 322 8.21 -0.38 13.44
CA LEU A 322 8.50 -1.29 12.33
C LEU A 322 9.38 -0.67 11.24
N ASP A 323 9.57 0.65 11.23
CA ASP A 323 10.47 1.33 10.26
C ASP A 323 11.89 0.72 10.21
N PRO A 324 12.56 0.40 11.33
CA PRO A 324 13.89 -0.21 11.29
C PRO A 324 13.94 -1.56 10.55
N ILE A 325 12.85 -2.32 10.59
CA ILE A 325 12.74 -3.64 9.94
C ILE A 325 12.51 -3.45 8.45
N PHE A 326 11.49 -2.66 8.06
CA PHE A 326 11.15 -2.44 6.65
C PHE A 326 12.24 -1.68 5.88
N LYS A 327 12.96 -0.79 6.55
CA LYS A 327 14.06 -0.03 5.94
C LYS A 327 15.23 -0.91 5.51
N LYS A 328 15.41 -2.10 6.11
CA LYS A 328 16.43 -3.08 5.69
C LYS A 328 16.14 -3.63 4.29
N VAL A 329 14.86 -3.72 3.92
CA VAL A 329 14.43 -4.23 2.61
C VAL A 329 14.04 -3.14 1.62
N GLY A 330 14.24 -1.86 1.98
CA GLY A 330 13.99 -0.73 1.10
C GLY A 330 12.53 -0.27 1.07
N LEU A 331 11.75 -0.58 2.12
CA LEU A 331 10.39 -0.08 2.35
C LEU A 331 10.38 0.90 3.53
N SER A 332 9.37 1.76 3.62
CA SER A 332 9.14 2.60 4.80
C SER A 332 8.30 1.87 5.86
N GLY A 333 8.40 2.30 7.12
CA GLY A 333 7.56 1.80 8.21
C GLY A 333 6.06 1.92 7.94
N LYS A 334 5.62 2.85 7.07
CA LYS A 334 4.21 2.97 6.63
C LYS A 334 3.71 1.75 5.86
N SER A 335 4.61 0.95 5.30
CA SER A 335 4.25 -0.25 4.53
C SER A 335 3.59 -1.32 5.40
N ILE A 336 3.76 -1.27 6.73
CA ILE A 336 3.04 -2.17 7.63
C ILE A 336 1.53 -2.01 7.50
N ILE A 337 1.04 -0.77 7.31
CA ILE A 337 -0.38 -0.47 7.28
C ILE A 337 -1.05 -1.30 6.17
N PRO A 338 -0.58 -1.26 4.90
CA PRO A 338 -1.03 -2.19 3.87
C PRO A 338 -0.92 -3.68 4.18
N PHE A 339 0.22 -4.15 4.71
CA PHE A 339 0.43 -5.57 4.97
C PHE A 339 -0.56 -6.12 5.99
N VAL A 340 -0.79 -5.35 7.05
CA VAL A 340 -1.64 -5.74 8.16
C VAL A 340 -3.11 -5.56 7.82
N ILE A 341 -3.50 -4.53 7.08
CA ILE A 341 -4.87 -4.45 6.57
C ILE A 341 -5.12 -5.58 5.55
N GLY A 342 -4.08 -5.96 4.79
CA GLY A 342 -4.11 -7.04 3.80
C GLY A 342 -4.41 -8.43 4.36
N THR A 343 -4.06 -8.72 5.62
CA THR A 343 -4.35 -10.03 6.25
C THR A 343 -5.83 -10.23 6.54
N GLY A 344 -6.65 -9.18 6.54
CA GLY A 344 -8.09 -9.34 6.52
C GLY A 344 -8.63 -9.39 5.09
N CYS A 345 -8.34 -8.36 4.28
CA CYS A 345 -8.69 -8.36 2.86
C CYS A 345 -7.62 -7.65 2.02
N ALA A 346 -7.21 -8.27 0.91
CA ALA A 346 -6.19 -7.72 0.03
C ALA A 346 -6.62 -6.40 -0.63
N ILE A 347 -7.92 -6.21 -0.93
CA ILE A 347 -8.44 -4.99 -1.59
C ILE A 347 -8.11 -3.72 -0.78
N PRO A 348 -8.55 -3.58 0.49
CA PRO A 348 -8.17 -2.43 1.29
C PRO A 348 -6.71 -2.39 1.70
N GLY A 349 -6.06 -3.55 1.87
CA GLY A 349 -4.62 -3.60 2.15
C GLY A 349 -3.85 -2.89 1.04
N VAL A 350 -4.17 -3.22 -0.22
CA VAL A 350 -3.61 -2.55 -1.39
C VAL A 350 -4.02 -1.07 -1.44
N MET A 351 -5.30 -0.73 -1.24
CA MET A 351 -5.74 0.68 -1.24
C MET A 351 -5.08 1.53 -0.15
N ALA A 352 -4.72 0.94 0.99
CA ALA A 352 -4.01 1.64 2.07
C ALA A 352 -2.59 2.06 1.67
N CYS A 353 -2.04 1.52 0.57
CA CYS A 353 -0.74 1.93 0.03
C CYS A 353 -0.72 3.41 -0.36
N ARG A 354 -1.87 4.06 -0.60
CA ARG A 354 -1.96 5.52 -0.85
C ARG A 354 -1.36 6.40 0.26
N THR A 355 -1.23 5.87 1.47
CA THR A 355 -0.59 6.55 2.61
C THR A 355 0.93 6.69 2.44
N ILE A 356 1.52 5.88 1.54
CA ILE A 356 2.93 5.89 1.16
C ILE A 356 3.13 6.90 0.04
N ARG A 357 3.90 7.94 0.32
CA ARG A 357 4.12 9.05 -0.62
C ARG A 357 5.10 8.72 -1.74
N ASN A 358 6.13 7.94 -1.42
CA ASN A 358 7.08 7.48 -2.41
C ASN A 358 6.39 6.49 -3.35
N GLU A 359 6.22 6.88 -4.63
CA GLU A 359 5.51 6.10 -5.64
C GLU A 359 6.09 4.70 -5.82
N ARG A 360 7.42 4.56 -5.72
CA ARG A 360 8.09 3.26 -5.87
C ARG A 360 7.82 2.36 -4.67
N GLU A 361 7.92 2.87 -3.45
CA GLU A 361 7.56 2.12 -2.24
C GLU A 361 6.07 1.77 -2.26
N ARG A 362 5.21 2.68 -2.72
CA ARG A 362 3.78 2.43 -2.89
C ARG A 362 3.53 1.27 -3.86
N ARG A 363 4.16 1.29 -5.05
CA ARG A 363 4.04 0.22 -6.05
C ARG A 363 4.56 -1.12 -5.54
N ALA A 364 5.73 -1.12 -4.90
CA ALA A 364 6.31 -2.33 -4.32
C ALA A 364 5.40 -2.90 -3.22
N THR A 365 4.92 -2.05 -2.30
CA THR A 365 4.01 -2.47 -1.22
C THR A 365 2.69 -2.98 -1.77
N ALA A 366 2.09 -2.31 -2.76
CA ALA A 366 0.86 -2.76 -3.41
C ALA A 366 1.00 -4.12 -4.08
N MET A 367 2.18 -4.42 -4.65
CA MET A 367 2.49 -5.72 -5.25
C MET A 367 2.71 -6.82 -4.20
N LEU A 368 3.29 -6.47 -3.06
CA LEU A 368 3.67 -7.45 -2.04
C LEU A 368 2.57 -7.70 -1.01
N ALA A 369 1.69 -6.72 -0.77
CA ALA A 369 0.63 -6.83 0.23
C ALA A 369 -0.24 -8.09 0.09
N PRO A 370 -0.60 -8.54 -1.13
CA PRO A 370 -1.44 -9.73 -1.30
C PRO A 370 -0.77 -11.08 -0.99
N PHE A 371 0.55 -11.11 -0.73
CA PHE A 371 1.22 -12.31 -0.23
C PHE A 371 0.86 -12.63 1.22
N MET A 372 0.35 -11.66 1.98
CA MET A 372 -0.28 -11.95 3.26
C MET A 372 -1.55 -12.76 3.03
N PRO A 373 -1.73 -13.90 3.72
CA PRO A 373 -3.00 -14.61 3.67
C PRO A 373 -4.14 -13.72 4.20
N CYS A 374 -5.16 -13.50 3.38
CA CYS A 374 -6.38 -12.76 3.75
C CYS A 374 -7.47 -13.70 4.26
N GLY A 375 -8.55 -13.17 4.85
CA GLY A 375 -9.65 -13.97 5.40
C GLY A 375 -10.23 -14.99 4.42
N ALA A 376 -10.39 -14.61 3.15
CA ALA A 376 -10.86 -15.49 2.07
C ALA A 376 -9.94 -16.70 1.77
N LYS A 377 -8.70 -16.72 2.27
CA LYS A 377 -7.79 -17.87 2.14
C LYS A 377 -7.91 -18.85 3.32
N LEU A 378 -8.61 -18.48 4.39
CA LEU A 378 -8.79 -19.34 5.56
C LEU A 378 -9.57 -20.63 5.24
N PRO A 379 -10.65 -20.63 4.43
CA PRO A 379 -11.34 -21.88 4.06
C PRO A 379 -10.41 -22.87 3.34
N VAL A 380 -9.54 -22.37 2.45
CA VAL A 380 -8.55 -23.22 1.76
C VAL A 380 -7.54 -23.78 2.76
N ILE A 381 -7.08 -22.97 3.72
CA ILE A 381 -6.16 -23.43 4.76
C ILE A 381 -6.83 -24.50 5.64
N SER A 382 -8.07 -24.28 6.09
CA SER A 382 -8.77 -25.23 6.96
C SER A 382 -9.07 -26.54 6.24
N LEU A 383 -9.54 -26.49 4.98
CA LEU A 383 -9.80 -27.70 4.17
C LEU A 383 -8.56 -28.59 4.09
N PHE A 384 -7.41 -28.02 3.69
CA PHE A 384 -6.18 -28.79 3.54
C PHE A 384 -5.59 -29.21 4.89
N ALA A 385 -5.73 -28.39 5.94
CA ALA A 385 -5.31 -28.74 7.30
C ALA A 385 -6.12 -29.93 7.85
N GLY A 386 -7.44 -29.90 7.72
CA GLY A 386 -8.33 -30.98 8.16
C GLY A 386 -8.14 -32.25 7.33
N ALA A 387 -8.08 -32.14 6.00
CA ALA A 387 -7.97 -33.31 5.13
C ALA A 387 -6.60 -34.03 5.23
N PHE A 388 -5.48 -33.30 5.24
CA PHE A 388 -4.15 -33.92 5.12
C PHE A 388 -3.31 -33.90 6.40
N PHE A 389 -3.66 -33.05 7.37
CA PHE A 389 -2.83 -32.77 8.54
C PHE A 389 -3.57 -32.90 9.87
N GLU A 390 -4.74 -33.54 9.92
CA GLU A 390 -5.46 -33.82 11.18
C GLU A 390 -5.68 -32.53 12.01
N ASP A 391 -6.09 -31.45 11.33
CA ASP A 391 -6.30 -30.11 11.93
C ASP A 391 -5.09 -29.54 12.66
N ALA A 392 -3.89 -29.89 12.20
CA ALA A 392 -2.65 -29.41 12.78
C ALA A 392 -2.59 -27.88 12.86
N SER A 393 -2.51 -27.37 14.10
CA SER A 393 -2.49 -25.95 14.42
C SER A 393 -1.31 -25.17 13.82
N TRP A 394 -0.27 -25.85 13.33
CA TRP A 394 0.90 -25.22 12.72
C TRP A 394 0.70 -24.83 11.26
N VAL A 395 -0.28 -25.40 10.53
CA VAL A 395 -0.47 -25.17 9.09
C VAL A 395 -0.81 -23.70 8.83
N GLY A 396 -1.77 -23.14 9.56
CA GLY A 396 -2.13 -21.72 9.47
C GLY A 396 -0.96 -20.78 9.74
N PRO A 397 -0.32 -20.83 10.93
CA PRO A 397 0.86 -20.03 11.24
C PRO A 397 1.98 -20.13 10.20
N LEU A 398 2.26 -21.34 9.69
CA LEU A 398 3.25 -21.53 8.63
C LEU A 398 2.93 -20.70 7.39
N MET A 399 1.67 -20.66 6.95
CA MET A 399 1.25 -19.87 5.80
C MET A 399 1.42 -18.36 6.01
N TYR A 400 1.18 -17.86 7.23
CA TYR A 400 1.41 -16.45 7.53
C TYR A 400 2.90 -16.11 7.59
N PHE A 401 3.72 -16.95 8.24
CA PHE A 401 5.17 -16.72 8.31
C PHE A 401 5.86 -16.83 6.95
N ALA A 402 5.49 -17.81 6.13
CA ALA A 402 6.00 -17.92 4.77
C ALA A 402 5.59 -16.71 3.91
N GLY A 403 4.37 -16.20 4.06
CA GLY A 403 3.93 -14.95 3.42
C GLY A 403 4.80 -13.74 3.81
N ILE A 404 5.09 -13.59 5.11
CA ILE A 404 5.98 -12.53 5.62
C ILE A 404 7.39 -12.66 5.02
N LEU A 405 7.95 -13.87 4.97
CA LEU A 405 9.27 -14.12 4.37
C LEU A 405 9.30 -13.78 2.88
N ILE A 406 8.26 -14.17 2.14
CA ILE A 406 8.10 -13.85 0.71
C ILE A 406 8.02 -12.33 0.51
N ILE A 407 7.32 -11.59 1.38
CA ILE A 407 7.26 -10.13 1.32
C ILE A 407 8.64 -9.49 1.47
N PHE A 408 9.42 -9.93 2.47
CA PHE A 408 10.77 -9.39 2.68
C PHE A 408 11.71 -9.73 1.51
N PHE A 409 11.68 -10.96 1.01
CA PHE A 409 12.48 -11.37 -0.13
C PHE A 409 12.07 -10.67 -1.42
N GLY A 410 10.77 -10.57 -1.67
CA GLY A 410 10.21 -9.86 -2.82
C GLY A 410 10.51 -8.37 -2.79
N ALA A 411 10.50 -7.73 -1.61
CA ALA A 411 10.91 -6.34 -1.46
C ALA A 411 12.38 -6.13 -1.88
N LEU A 412 13.28 -7.04 -1.49
CA LEU A 412 14.69 -7.01 -1.90
C LEU A 412 14.86 -7.18 -3.42
N ILE A 413 14.12 -8.11 -4.03
CA ILE A 413 14.13 -8.32 -5.49
C ILE A 413 13.64 -7.06 -6.22
N ILE A 414 12.48 -6.54 -5.84
CA ILE A 414 11.90 -5.34 -6.46
C ILE A 414 12.85 -4.14 -6.29
N ASN A 415 13.52 -4.04 -5.14
CA ASN A 415 14.54 -3.01 -4.90
C ASN A 415 15.72 -3.11 -5.87
N LYS A 416 16.17 -4.34 -6.16
CA LYS A 416 17.23 -4.58 -7.12
C LYS A 416 16.78 -4.31 -8.57
N ILE A 417 15.59 -4.77 -8.96
CA ILE A 417 15.01 -4.56 -10.29
C ILE A 417 14.77 -3.08 -10.59
N THR A 418 14.46 -2.27 -9.58
CA THR A 418 14.23 -0.82 -9.76
C THR A 418 15.52 0.01 -9.71
N GLY A 419 16.68 -0.60 -9.46
CA GLY A 419 17.99 0.06 -9.54
C GLY A 419 18.29 1.09 -8.45
N HIS A 420 17.47 1.26 -7.42
CA HIS A 420 17.65 2.36 -6.45
C HIS A 420 18.38 1.89 -5.19
N LYS A 421 19.69 1.64 -5.29
CA LYS A 421 20.54 1.25 -4.15
C LYS A 421 20.77 2.37 -3.12
N VAL A 422 20.53 3.66 -3.46
CA VAL A 422 21.03 4.80 -2.65
C VAL A 422 20.09 6.02 -2.59
N LYS A 423 18.76 5.84 -2.54
CA LYS A 423 17.86 6.95 -2.17
C LYS A 423 17.00 6.54 -0.99
N LYS A 424 17.49 6.80 0.22
CA LYS A 424 16.66 6.62 1.41
C LYS A 424 15.64 7.75 1.42
N SER A 425 14.36 7.40 1.29
CA SER A 425 13.28 8.22 1.83
C SER A 425 13.60 8.44 3.32
N TYR A 426 13.84 9.69 3.71
CA TYR A 426 13.90 10.02 5.13
C TYR A 426 12.49 9.82 5.68
N PHE A 427 12.29 8.72 6.41
CA PHE A 427 11.06 8.49 7.14
C PHE A 427 10.97 9.52 8.27
N ILE A 428 10.34 10.65 7.95
CA ILE A 428 10.03 11.71 8.88
C ILE A 428 8.51 11.67 9.07
N ILE A 429 8.08 11.12 10.20
CA ILE A 429 6.67 11.13 10.61
C ILE A 429 6.52 12.06 11.81
N GLU A 430 5.51 12.92 11.77
CA GLU A 430 5.05 13.63 12.97
C GLU A 430 4.13 12.67 13.70
N LEU A 431 4.48 12.31 14.93
CA LEU A 431 3.59 11.53 15.77
C LEU A 431 2.38 12.42 16.11
N PRO A 432 1.15 12.07 15.68
CA PRO A 432 -0.02 12.85 16.03
C PRO A 432 -0.26 12.76 17.55
N GLU A 433 -0.79 13.82 18.16
CA GLU A 433 -1.23 13.76 19.56
C GLU A 433 -2.28 12.64 19.75
N TYR A 434 -2.27 11.96 20.90
CA TYR A 434 -3.31 10.97 21.20
C TYR A 434 -4.68 11.64 21.24
N LYS A 435 -5.64 11.02 20.55
CA LYS A 435 -7.03 11.48 20.53
C LYS A 435 -7.93 10.33 20.90
N ILE A 436 -9.01 10.64 21.61
CA ILE A 436 -10.11 9.69 21.78
C ILE A 436 -10.72 9.49 20.39
N PRO A 437 -10.79 8.25 19.88
CA PRO A 437 -11.28 7.99 18.53
C PRO A 437 -12.77 8.35 18.44
N SER A 438 -13.16 8.97 17.33
CA SER A 438 -14.56 9.35 17.11
C SER A 438 -15.32 8.17 16.52
N LEU A 439 -16.24 7.58 17.30
CA LEU A 439 -17.09 6.49 16.84
C LEU A 439 -17.85 6.88 15.55
N TRP A 440 -18.38 8.09 15.49
CA TRP A 440 -19.11 8.59 14.32
C TRP A 440 -18.23 8.68 13.06
N ARG A 441 -16.98 9.15 13.19
CA ARG A 441 -16.04 9.16 12.06
C ARG A 441 -15.67 7.75 11.63
N ALA A 442 -15.45 6.84 12.57
CA ALA A 442 -15.18 5.44 12.27
C ALA A 442 -16.35 4.79 11.51
N VAL A 443 -17.61 5.01 11.94
CA VAL A 443 -18.81 4.54 11.22
C VAL A 443 -18.89 5.13 9.82
N LYS A 444 -18.70 6.46 9.66
CA LYS A 444 -18.72 7.10 8.34
C LYS A 444 -17.62 6.55 7.42
N SER A 445 -16.42 6.33 7.96
CA SER A 445 -15.30 5.71 7.26
C SER A 445 -15.65 4.28 6.82
N MET A 446 -16.16 3.47 7.75
CA MET A 446 -16.65 2.11 7.50
C MET A 446 -17.67 2.08 6.37
N CYS A 447 -18.75 2.87 6.44
CA CYS A 447 -19.77 2.90 5.40
C CYS A 447 -19.22 3.36 4.04
N SER A 448 -18.36 4.37 4.02
CA SER A 448 -17.76 4.85 2.76
C SER A 448 -16.85 3.80 2.10
N ARG A 449 -16.10 3.04 2.90
CA ARG A 449 -15.21 1.97 2.43
C ARG A 449 -16.00 0.71 2.06
N GLY A 450 -17.06 0.38 2.81
CA GLY A 450 -18.00 -0.69 2.48
C GLY A 450 -18.70 -0.44 1.15
N TRP A 451 -19.16 0.80 0.90
CA TRP A 451 -19.74 1.17 -0.40
C TRP A 451 -18.73 1.03 -1.55
N ALA A 452 -17.48 1.47 -1.33
CA ALA A 452 -16.42 1.30 -2.32
C ALA A 452 -16.11 -0.17 -2.60
N TYR A 453 -16.23 -1.05 -1.61
CA TYR A 453 -16.14 -2.50 -1.78
C TYR A 453 -17.30 -3.02 -2.64
N ILE A 454 -18.55 -2.67 -2.34
CA ILE A 454 -19.73 -3.09 -3.13
C ILE A 454 -19.55 -2.69 -4.60
N VAL A 455 -19.28 -1.42 -4.89
CA VAL A 455 -19.20 -0.93 -6.28
C VAL A 455 -18.09 -1.63 -7.08
N LYS A 456 -16.94 -1.89 -6.47
CA LYS A 456 -15.77 -2.45 -7.17
C LYS A 456 -15.70 -3.97 -7.19
N ALA A 457 -16.13 -4.62 -6.11
CA ALA A 457 -16.04 -6.06 -5.96
C ALA A 457 -17.30 -6.76 -6.48
N ALA A 458 -18.50 -6.20 -6.26
CA ALA A 458 -19.75 -6.87 -6.64
C ALA A 458 -19.85 -7.08 -8.15
N THR A 459 -19.49 -6.08 -8.95
CA THR A 459 -19.56 -6.18 -10.42
C THR A 459 -18.64 -7.25 -11.00
N ILE A 460 -17.42 -7.35 -10.46
CA ILE A 460 -16.42 -8.33 -10.91
C ILE A 460 -16.79 -9.73 -10.39
N ILE A 461 -17.12 -9.86 -9.10
CA ILE A 461 -17.44 -11.16 -8.48
C ILE A 461 -18.71 -11.74 -9.10
N LEU A 462 -19.77 -10.94 -9.28
CA LEU A 462 -21.01 -11.39 -9.88
C LEU A 462 -20.78 -11.90 -11.31
N LEU A 463 -20.10 -11.12 -12.15
CA LEU A 463 -19.79 -11.52 -13.53
C LEU A 463 -18.97 -12.82 -13.56
N CYS A 464 -17.93 -12.90 -12.74
CA CYS A 464 -17.07 -14.07 -12.73
C CYS A 464 -17.75 -15.31 -12.12
N ASN A 465 -18.60 -15.16 -11.10
CA ASN A 465 -19.36 -16.25 -10.51
C ASN A 465 -20.38 -16.81 -11.52
N THR A 466 -21.11 -15.93 -12.22
CA THR A 466 -22.01 -16.34 -13.29
C THR A 466 -21.29 -17.09 -14.40
N VAL A 467 -20.10 -16.62 -14.82
CA VAL A 467 -19.28 -17.31 -15.84
C VAL A 467 -18.81 -18.67 -15.34
N VAL A 468 -18.32 -18.77 -14.10
CA VAL A 468 -17.86 -20.05 -13.52
C VAL A 468 -19.03 -21.03 -13.41
N GLN A 469 -20.20 -20.58 -12.97
CA GLN A 469 -21.40 -21.43 -12.89
C GLN A 469 -21.79 -21.99 -14.25
N ILE A 470 -21.81 -21.15 -15.29
CA ILE A 470 -22.04 -21.62 -16.67
C ILE A 470 -20.99 -22.65 -17.07
N MET A 471 -19.72 -22.38 -16.77
CA MET A 471 -18.62 -23.26 -17.14
C MET A 471 -18.67 -24.61 -16.40
N GLN A 472 -19.19 -24.63 -15.18
CA GLN A 472 -19.35 -25.84 -14.36
C GLN A 472 -20.56 -26.66 -14.79
N THR A 473 -21.70 -26.02 -15.06
CA THR A 473 -22.97 -26.70 -15.34
C THR A 473 -23.11 -27.17 -16.78
N PHE A 474 -22.50 -26.48 -17.77
CA PHE A 474 -22.77 -26.72 -19.18
C PHE A 474 -21.56 -27.26 -19.96
N ASP A 475 -21.84 -27.99 -21.05
CA ASP A 475 -20.91 -28.32 -22.12
C ASP A 475 -20.82 -27.19 -23.17
N TRP A 476 -19.90 -27.31 -24.15
CA TRP A 476 -19.76 -26.31 -25.22
C TRP A 476 -20.99 -26.16 -26.13
N ASN A 477 -21.94 -27.09 -26.07
CA ASN A 477 -23.22 -27.03 -26.77
C ASN A 477 -24.34 -26.42 -25.90
N PHE A 478 -24.03 -25.93 -24.70
CA PHE A 478 -24.97 -25.42 -23.70
C PHE A 478 -26.03 -26.44 -23.26
N LYS A 479 -25.67 -27.73 -23.25
CA LYS A 479 -26.44 -28.77 -22.57
C LYS A 479 -25.88 -28.96 -21.16
N VAL A 480 -26.76 -29.34 -20.22
CA VAL A 480 -26.32 -29.69 -18.86
C VAL A 480 -25.34 -30.85 -18.96
N ALA A 481 -24.15 -30.69 -18.40
CA ALA A 481 -23.10 -31.69 -18.47
C ALA A 481 -23.52 -32.95 -17.70
N GLU A 482 -23.39 -34.12 -18.34
CA GLU A 482 -23.70 -35.42 -17.71
C GLU A 482 -22.70 -35.77 -16.58
N SER A 483 -21.50 -35.20 -16.61
CA SER A 483 -20.47 -35.36 -15.59
C SER A 483 -19.57 -34.12 -15.55
N ALA A 484 -18.89 -33.88 -14.43
CA ALA A 484 -17.97 -32.75 -14.29
C ALA A 484 -16.86 -32.74 -15.36
N ASP A 485 -16.44 -33.92 -15.84
CA ASP A 485 -15.39 -34.08 -16.87
C ASP A 485 -15.78 -33.56 -18.26
N THR A 486 -17.09 -33.50 -18.58
CA THR A 486 -17.59 -33.00 -19.88
C THR A 486 -17.96 -31.52 -19.87
N SER A 487 -17.77 -30.85 -18.74
CA SER A 487 -18.04 -29.42 -18.58
C SER A 487 -17.09 -28.53 -19.39
N ILE A 488 -17.53 -27.31 -19.71
CA ILE A 488 -16.65 -26.28 -20.31
C ILE A 488 -15.44 -26.02 -19.39
N LEU A 489 -15.64 -26.01 -18.06
CA LEU A 489 -14.58 -25.78 -17.09
C LEU A 489 -13.47 -26.84 -17.21
N ALA A 490 -13.81 -28.12 -17.36
CA ALA A 490 -12.83 -29.19 -17.54
C ALA A 490 -11.94 -28.95 -18.78
N SER A 491 -12.56 -28.53 -19.89
CA SER A 491 -11.82 -28.23 -21.13
C SER A 491 -10.87 -27.02 -21.00
N ILE A 492 -11.27 -25.99 -20.25
CA ILE A 492 -10.46 -24.77 -20.02
C ILE A 492 -9.34 -25.04 -19.00
N ALA A 493 -9.62 -25.83 -17.96
CA ALA A 493 -8.68 -26.14 -16.89
C ALA A 493 -7.66 -27.21 -17.28
N GLY A 494 -8.00 -28.14 -18.19
CA GLY A 494 -7.13 -29.23 -18.64
C GLY A 494 -5.72 -28.78 -19.05
N PRO A 495 -5.54 -27.76 -19.90
CA PRO A 495 -4.22 -27.23 -20.24
C PRO A 495 -3.43 -26.69 -19.03
N PHE A 496 -4.10 -26.08 -18.06
CA PHE A 496 -3.46 -25.57 -16.84
C PHE A 496 -3.01 -26.69 -15.90
N ALA A 497 -3.61 -27.89 -15.98
CA ALA A 497 -3.20 -29.05 -15.18
C ALA A 497 -1.74 -29.45 -15.43
N TYR A 498 -1.26 -29.35 -16.68
CA TYR A 498 0.14 -29.63 -17.02
C TYR A 498 1.12 -28.67 -16.34
N VAL A 499 0.71 -27.41 -16.15
CA VAL A 499 1.50 -26.43 -15.40
C VAL A 499 1.56 -26.80 -13.92
N LEU A 500 0.55 -27.48 -13.37
CA LEU A 500 0.52 -27.89 -11.96
C LEU A 500 1.25 -29.20 -11.66
N VAL A 501 1.54 -30.05 -12.66
CA VAL A 501 2.25 -31.32 -12.46
C VAL A 501 3.56 -31.14 -11.66
N PRO A 502 4.43 -30.15 -11.95
CA PRO A 502 5.65 -29.93 -11.16
C PRO A 502 5.43 -29.49 -9.70
N VAL A 503 4.20 -29.10 -9.34
CA VAL A 503 3.82 -28.61 -8.00
C VAL A 503 3.03 -29.66 -7.22
N VAL A 504 2.22 -30.47 -7.89
CA VAL A 504 1.29 -31.41 -7.25
C VAL A 504 1.67 -32.87 -7.52
N GLY A 505 2.42 -33.13 -8.59
CA GLY A 505 2.87 -34.46 -8.98
C GLY A 505 1.86 -35.28 -9.78
N VAL A 506 0.61 -34.84 -9.85
CA VAL A 506 -0.48 -35.54 -10.53
C VAL A 506 -1.11 -34.61 -11.56
N LEU A 507 -1.48 -35.16 -12.72
CA LEU A 507 -2.23 -34.43 -13.73
C LEU A 507 -3.73 -34.46 -13.36
N SER A 508 -4.18 -33.44 -12.64
CA SER A 508 -5.59 -33.27 -12.26
C SER A 508 -6.13 -31.96 -12.81
N TRP A 509 -7.13 -32.06 -13.68
CA TRP A 509 -7.84 -30.89 -14.18
C TRP A 509 -8.71 -30.26 -13.09
N GLN A 510 -9.20 -31.04 -12.12
CA GLN A 510 -10.01 -30.56 -11.00
C GLN A 510 -9.20 -29.60 -10.11
N LEU A 511 -7.97 -29.98 -9.77
CA LEU A 511 -7.04 -29.10 -9.03
C LEU A 511 -6.66 -27.85 -9.84
N ALA A 512 -6.55 -27.98 -11.16
CA ALA A 512 -6.33 -26.86 -12.06
C ALA A 512 -7.54 -25.92 -12.13
N ALA A 513 -8.74 -26.47 -12.22
CA ALA A 513 -9.99 -25.73 -12.25
C ALA A 513 -10.15 -24.91 -10.96
N ALA A 514 -9.93 -25.54 -9.80
CA ALA A 514 -9.94 -24.86 -8.51
C ALA A 514 -8.89 -23.75 -8.40
N ALA A 515 -7.68 -23.96 -8.96
CA ALA A 515 -6.67 -22.91 -8.98
C ALA A 515 -7.05 -21.73 -9.91
N VAL A 516 -7.71 -22.02 -11.04
CA VAL A 516 -8.19 -21.01 -12.00
C VAL A 516 -9.33 -20.19 -11.40
N THR A 517 -10.33 -20.83 -10.82
CA THR A 517 -11.44 -20.15 -10.14
C THR A 517 -10.95 -19.38 -8.91
N GLY A 518 -9.86 -19.84 -8.27
CA GLY A 518 -9.15 -19.12 -7.21
C GLY A 518 -8.63 -17.72 -7.60
N PHE A 519 -8.43 -17.42 -8.89
CA PHE A 519 -8.07 -16.06 -9.35
C PHE A 519 -9.25 -15.10 -9.34
N ILE A 520 -10.47 -15.62 -9.43
CA ILE A 520 -11.70 -14.84 -9.33
C ILE A 520 -11.93 -14.49 -7.87
N ALA A 521 -12.05 -15.51 -7.03
CA ALA A 521 -12.29 -15.46 -5.60
C ALA A 521 -11.54 -16.62 -4.95
N LYS A 522 -10.81 -16.36 -3.86
CA LYS A 522 -9.90 -17.36 -3.27
C LYS A 522 -10.65 -18.41 -2.45
N GLU A 523 -11.78 -18.02 -1.89
CA GLU A 523 -12.74 -18.87 -1.19
C GLU A 523 -13.36 -19.92 -2.15
N ASN A 524 -13.61 -19.56 -3.42
CA ASN A 524 -14.19 -20.45 -4.43
C ASN A 524 -13.32 -21.66 -4.78
N VAL A 525 -12.05 -21.68 -4.38
CA VAL A 525 -11.19 -22.86 -4.52
C VAL A 525 -11.84 -24.05 -3.84
N VAL A 526 -12.38 -23.88 -2.62
CA VAL A 526 -13.00 -24.97 -1.86
C VAL A 526 -14.28 -25.47 -2.55
N GLY A 527 -15.18 -24.56 -2.93
CA GLY A 527 -16.41 -24.94 -3.64
C GLY A 527 -16.14 -25.60 -4.99
N THR A 528 -15.12 -25.15 -5.73
CA THR A 528 -14.73 -25.80 -6.99
C THR A 528 -14.18 -27.20 -6.76
N LEU A 529 -13.42 -27.42 -5.67
CA LEU A 529 -12.94 -28.76 -5.32
C LEU A 529 -14.11 -29.68 -4.94
N ALA A 530 -15.08 -29.19 -4.18
CA ALA A 530 -16.27 -29.96 -3.79
C ALA A 530 -17.07 -30.43 -5.02
N VAL A 531 -17.32 -29.54 -5.99
CA VAL A 531 -18.13 -29.83 -7.18
C VAL A 531 -17.36 -30.64 -8.23
N CYS A 532 -16.06 -30.38 -8.43
CA CYS A 532 -15.31 -31.05 -9.50
C CYS A 532 -14.85 -32.47 -9.15
N PHE A 533 -14.78 -32.83 -7.86
CA PHE A 533 -14.47 -34.19 -7.43
C PHE A 533 -15.75 -34.92 -7.02
N VAL A 534 -16.00 -36.06 -7.67
CA VAL A 534 -17.20 -36.86 -7.43
C VAL A 534 -17.33 -37.24 -5.96
N GLY A 535 -18.47 -36.91 -5.35
CA GLY A 535 -18.82 -37.28 -3.97
C GLY A 535 -18.30 -36.34 -2.89
N LEU A 536 -17.47 -35.33 -3.22
CA LEU A 536 -16.99 -34.36 -2.22
C LEU A 536 -18.05 -33.36 -1.77
N GLU A 537 -19.12 -33.13 -2.53
CA GLU A 537 -20.26 -32.28 -2.12
C GLU A 537 -20.95 -32.80 -0.84
N ASN A 538 -20.82 -34.11 -0.55
CA ASN A 538 -21.35 -34.71 0.68
C ASN A 538 -20.36 -34.67 1.86
N LEU A 539 -19.14 -34.19 1.63
CA LEU A 539 -18.01 -34.23 2.58
C LEU A 539 -17.44 -32.84 2.87
N ILE A 540 -17.73 -31.88 1.98
CA ILE A 540 -17.37 -30.48 2.08
C ILE A 540 -18.68 -29.71 1.99
N ASP A 541 -18.99 -28.96 3.03
CA ASP A 541 -20.09 -28.02 3.01
C ASP A 541 -19.77 -26.90 2.01
N THR A 542 -20.55 -26.83 0.93
CA THR A 542 -20.35 -25.84 -0.14
C THR A 542 -20.83 -24.44 0.23
N GLU A 543 -21.66 -24.32 1.27
CA GLU A 543 -22.17 -23.05 1.79
C GLU A 543 -21.17 -22.46 2.80
N GLU A 544 -20.74 -23.26 3.77
CA GLU A 544 -19.73 -22.85 4.76
C GLU A 544 -18.29 -22.91 4.22
N LEU A 545 -18.07 -23.55 3.06
CA LEU A 545 -16.75 -23.83 2.48
C LEU A 545 -15.83 -24.53 3.49
N ALA A 546 -16.40 -25.44 4.27
CA ALA A 546 -15.76 -26.12 5.38
C ALA A 546 -15.84 -27.64 5.20
N LEU A 547 -14.85 -28.33 5.75
CA LEU A 547 -14.84 -29.79 5.78
C LEU A 547 -15.80 -30.29 6.87
N ILE A 548 -16.64 -31.28 6.55
CA ILE A 548 -17.51 -31.92 7.53
C ILE A 548 -16.67 -32.71 8.52
N GLU A 549 -17.01 -32.64 9.81
CA GLU A 549 -16.25 -33.29 10.88
C GLU A 549 -16.09 -34.79 10.62
N GLY A 550 -14.85 -35.28 10.63
CA GLY A 550 -14.51 -36.68 10.35
C GLY A 550 -14.33 -37.04 8.86
N ALA A 551 -14.65 -36.16 7.91
CA ALA A 551 -14.54 -36.43 6.47
C ALA A 551 -13.11 -36.34 5.90
N GLY A 552 -12.12 -35.94 6.72
CA GLY A 552 -10.78 -35.58 6.26
C GLY A 552 -10.06 -36.67 5.47
N ALA A 553 -10.13 -37.92 5.94
CA ALA A 553 -9.49 -39.06 5.29
C ALA A 553 -10.10 -39.39 3.92
N GLU A 554 -11.43 -39.27 3.81
CA GLU A 554 -12.16 -39.51 2.57
C GLU A 554 -11.83 -38.42 1.54
N VAL A 555 -11.80 -37.15 1.96
CA VAL A 555 -11.41 -36.03 1.11
C VAL A 555 -9.97 -36.17 0.61
N ALA A 556 -9.03 -36.53 1.49
CA ALA A 556 -7.65 -36.76 1.10
C ALA A 556 -7.51 -37.92 0.10
N SER A 557 -8.32 -38.97 0.26
CA SER A 557 -8.34 -40.11 -0.66
C SER A 557 -8.87 -39.72 -2.05
N ALA A 558 -9.92 -38.89 -2.11
CA ALA A 558 -10.53 -38.44 -3.35
C ALA A 558 -9.57 -37.57 -4.19
N PHE A 559 -8.76 -36.73 -3.55
CA PHE A 559 -7.77 -35.93 -4.26
C PHE A 559 -6.60 -36.75 -4.82
N ALA A 560 -6.35 -37.96 -4.30
CA ALA A 560 -5.28 -38.86 -4.77
C ALA A 560 -3.88 -38.21 -4.82
N ILE A 561 -3.57 -37.31 -3.87
CA ILE A 561 -2.28 -36.63 -3.74
C ILE A 561 -1.61 -36.92 -2.40
N THR A 562 -0.29 -36.76 -2.34
CA THR A 562 0.46 -36.93 -1.08
C THR A 562 0.30 -35.72 -0.16
N LYS A 563 0.57 -35.89 1.15
CA LYS A 563 0.59 -34.76 2.11
C LYS A 563 1.54 -33.63 1.68
N VAL A 564 2.67 -33.97 1.05
CA VAL A 564 3.63 -32.99 0.53
C VAL A 564 3.05 -32.22 -0.67
N ALA A 565 2.40 -32.93 -1.61
CA ALA A 565 1.72 -32.31 -2.74
C ALA A 565 0.56 -31.41 -2.30
N ALA A 566 -0.19 -31.82 -1.28
CA ALA A 566 -1.25 -31.02 -0.67
C ALA A 566 -0.69 -29.71 -0.08
N LEU A 567 0.42 -29.76 0.67
CA LEU A 567 1.08 -28.56 1.20
C LEU A 567 1.59 -27.64 0.07
N ALA A 568 2.16 -28.21 -0.98
CA ALA A 568 2.67 -27.48 -2.14
C ALA A 568 1.55 -26.78 -2.91
N TYR A 569 0.43 -27.47 -3.15
CA TYR A 569 -0.76 -26.92 -3.79
C TYR A 569 -1.40 -25.81 -2.95
N LEU A 570 -1.46 -25.99 -1.63
CA LEU A 570 -1.91 -24.95 -0.70
C LEU A 570 -1.03 -23.69 -0.83
N MET A 571 0.29 -23.83 -0.69
CA MET A 571 1.21 -22.69 -0.80
C MET A 571 1.16 -22.02 -2.18
N PHE A 572 1.02 -22.80 -3.25
CA PHE A 572 0.82 -22.28 -4.60
C PHE A 572 -0.45 -21.40 -4.68
N ASN A 573 -1.59 -21.90 -4.21
CA ASN A 573 -2.85 -21.14 -4.24
C ASN A 573 -2.82 -19.88 -3.37
N LEU A 574 -2.09 -19.93 -2.25
CA LEU A 574 -1.97 -18.81 -1.31
C LEU A 574 -1.06 -17.69 -1.82
N TYR A 575 0.02 -18.02 -2.53
CA TYR A 575 1.03 -17.04 -2.97
C TYR A 575 0.99 -16.73 -4.47
N THR A 576 -0.03 -17.20 -5.18
CA THR A 576 -0.37 -16.73 -6.52
C THR A 576 -1.04 -15.33 -6.48
N PRO A 577 -1.21 -14.67 -7.64
CA PRO A 577 -1.93 -13.41 -7.72
C PRO A 577 -3.27 -13.44 -6.96
N PRO A 578 -3.65 -12.32 -6.33
CA PRO A 578 -4.88 -12.26 -5.54
C PRO A 578 -6.11 -12.25 -6.44
N CYS A 579 -7.29 -12.19 -5.82
CA CYS A 579 -8.56 -12.07 -6.52
C CYS A 579 -8.59 -10.88 -7.50
N PHE A 580 -9.40 -10.97 -8.56
CA PHE A 580 -9.51 -9.93 -9.58
C PHE A 580 -9.86 -8.55 -9.01
N ALA A 581 -10.68 -8.49 -7.96
CA ALA A 581 -10.99 -7.24 -7.27
C ALA A 581 -9.74 -6.60 -6.64
N ALA A 582 -8.84 -7.40 -6.04
CA ALA A 582 -7.59 -6.93 -5.49
C ALA A 582 -6.59 -6.53 -6.60
N ILE A 583 -6.57 -7.24 -7.73
CA ILE A 583 -5.79 -6.84 -8.93
C ILE A 583 -6.30 -5.49 -9.46
N GLY A 584 -7.62 -5.26 -9.49
CA GLY A 584 -8.22 -3.98 -9.84
C GLY A 584 -7.81 -2.85 -8.89
N ALA A 585 -7.80 -3.11 -7.58
CA ALA A 585 -7.26 -2.18 -6.59
C ALA A 585 -5.76 -1.91 -6.82
N MET A 586 -4.98 -2.96 -7.11
CA MET A 586 -3.55 -2.87 -7.41
C MET A 586 -3.29 -1.99 -8.63
N ASN A 587 -4.09 -2.11 -9.69
CA ASN A 587 -4.02 -1.23 -10.86
C ASN A 587 -4.23 0.24 -10.48
N SER A 588 -5.23 0.54 -9.65
CA SER A 588 -5.54 1.91 -9.23
C SER A 588 -4.43 2.58 -8.41
N GLU A 589 -3.67 1.81 -7.63
CA GLU A 589 -2.57 2.31 -6.79
C GLU A 589 -1.22 2.33 -7.54
N MET A 590 -1.01 1.40 -8.48
CA MET A 590 0.19 1.35 -9.33
C MET A 590 0.18 2.40 -10.45
N LYS A 591 -0.99 2.72 -11.00
CA LYS A 591 -1.19 3.67 -12.11
C LYS A 591 -0.29 3.38 -13.32
N SER A 592 0.01 2.12 -13.59
CA SER A 592 0.86 1.71 -14.72
C SER A 592 0.61 0.24 -15.09
N ALA A 593 0.16 0.00 -16.32
CA ALA A 593 -0.11 -1.34 -16.82
C ALA A 593 1.14 -2.23 -16.83
N LYS A 594 2.30 -1.66 -17.15
CA LYS A 594 3.59 -2.38 -17.10
C LYS A 594 3.91 -2.89 -15.70
N TRP A 595 3.66 -2.07 -14.68
CA TRP A 595 3.85 -2.47 -13.28
C TRP A 595 2.82 -3.49 -12.82
N LEU A 596 1.57 -3.36 -13.26
CA LEU A 596 0.51 -4.31 -12.96
C LEU A 596 0.85 -5.70 -13.50
N TRP A 597 1.11 -5.82 -14.79
CA TRP A 597 1.44 -7.10 -15.42
C TRP A 597 2.76 -7.67 -14.92
N GLY A 598 3.75 -6.82 -14.66
CA GLY A 598 4.99 -7.23 -13.99
C GLY A 598 4.75 -7.78 -12.59
N GLY A 599 3.80 -7.18 -11.84
CA GLY A 599 3.40 -7.64 -10.51
C GLY A 599 2.65 -8.97 -10.53
N ILE A 600 1.70 -9.14 -11.45
CA ILE A 600 0.97 -10.40 -11.64
C ILE A 600 1.95 -11.52 -12.03
N ALA A 601 2.84 -11.27 -12.99
CA ALA A 601 3.85 -12.24 -13.40
C ALA A 601 4.82 -12.58 -12.25
N PHE A 602 5.22 -11.58 -11.46
CA PHE A 602 6.06 -11.79 -10.28
C PHE A 602 5.36 -12.64 -9.20
N GLN A 603 4.10 -12.35 -8.90
CA GLN A 603 3.29 -13.14 -7.95
C GLN A 603 3.08 -14.56 -8.45
N LEU A 604 2.75 -14.75 -9.73
CA LEU A 604 2.53 -16.08 -10.31
C LEU A 604 3.82 -16.91 -10.31
N GLY A 605 4.94 -16.32 -10.74
CA GLY A 605 6.25 -16.97 -10.70
C GLY A 605 6.71 -17.30 -9.28
N THR A 606 6.43 -16.41 -8.31
CA THR A 606 6.75 -16.66 -6.90
C THR A 606 5.90 -17.80 -6.33
N GLY A 607 4.58 -17.78 -6.50
CA GLY A 607 3.70 -18.85 -6.05
C GLY A 607 4.05 -20.20 -6.66
N PHE A 608 4.33 -20.23 -7.97
CA PHE A 608 4.83 -21.43 -8.66
C PHE A 608 6.15 -21.92 -8.09
N THR A 609 7.12 -21.03 -7.89
CA THR A 609 8.44 -21.40 -7.35
C THR A 609 8.32 -21.97 -5.93
N VAL A 610 7.49 -21.36 -5.08
CA VAL A 610 7.27 -21.85 -3.71
C VAL A 610 6.62 -23.23 -3.73
N GLY A 611 5.54 -23.41 -4.49
CA GLY A 611 4.87 -24.71 -4.63
C GLY A 611 5.82 -25.79 -5.17
N TYR A 612 6.55 -25.48 -6.24
CA TYR A 612 7.54 -26.38 -6.83
C TYR A 612 8.63 -26.79 -5.82
N LEU A 613 9.22 -25.84 -5.10
CA LEU A 613 10.26 -26.14 -4.12
C LEU A 613 9.73 -27.00 -2.98
N VAL A 614 8.54 -26.70 -2.46
CA VAL A 614 7.90 -27.47 -1.38
C VAL A 614 7.64 -28.90 -1.83
N TYR A 615 7.11 -29.08 -3.04
CA TYR A 615 6.83 -30.42 -3.57
C TYR A 615 8.10 -31.23 -3.81
N GLN A 616 9.07 -30.65 -4.52
CA GLN A 616 10.27 -31.39 -4.92
C GLN A 616 11.20 -31.66 -3.74
N ILE A 617 11.44 -30.68 -2.87
CA ILE A 617 12.26 -30.86 -1.66
C ILE A 617 11.55 -31.78 -0.68
N GLY A 618 10.24 -31.57 -0.45
CA GLY A 618 9.47 -32.41 0.45
C GLY A 618 9.42 -33.86 -0.02
N THR A 619 9.24 -34.11 -1.31
CA THR A 619 9.24 -35.47 -1.89
C THR A 619 10.62 -36.09 -1.79
N LEU A 620 11.69 -35.35 -2.09
CA LEU A 620 13.06 -35.84 -1.93
C LEU A 620 13.35 -36.26 -0.48
N ILE A 621 12.87 -35.51 0.51
CA ILE A 621 13.05 -35.83 1.93
C ILE A 621 12.25 -37.07 2.32
N THR A 622 11.01 -37.23 1.83
CA THR A 622 10.13 -38.33 2.27
C THR A 622 10.32 -39.62 1.51
N THR A 623 10.69 -39.57 0.23
CA THR A 623 10.81 -40.75 -0.64
C THR A 623 12.24 -41.05 -1.10
N GLY A 624 13.17 -40.10 -0.93
CA GLY A 624 14.55 -40.23 -1.41
C GLY A 624 14.73 -39.93 -2.90
N ALA A 625 13.67 -39.58 -3.63
CA ALA A 625 13.70 -39.26 -5.06
C ALA A 625 12.95 -37.97 -5.38
N PHE A 626 13.28 -37.34 -6.52
CA PHE A 626 12.52 -36.18 -7.00
C PHE A 626 11.11 -36.58 -7.46
N GLY A 627 10.15 -35.70 -7.23
CA GLY A 627 8.76 -35.90 -7.61
C GLY A 627 8.53 -35.73 -9.12
N ALA A 628 7.31 -36.02 -9.57
CA ALA A 628 6.95 -35.87 -10.97
C ALA A 628 7.09 -34.40 -11.42
N GLY A 629 7.44 -34.19 -12.69
CA GLY A 629 7.62 -32.85 -13.25
C GLY A 629 8.85 -32.07 -12.75
N PHE A 630 9.82 -32.72 -12.12
CA PHE A 630 11.05 -32.07 -11.62
C PHE A 630 11.77 -31.23 -12.69
N VAL A 631 12.09 -31.82 -13.84
CA VAL A 631 12.81 -31.17 -14.94
C VAL A 631 12.04 -29.98 -15.54
N PRO A 632 10.77 -30.14 -16.01
CA PRO A 632 10.03 -29.00 -16.56
C PRO A 632 9.79 -27.89 -15.53
N GLY A 633 9.55 -28.24 -14.26
CA GLY A 633 9.45 -27.24 -13.18
C GLY A 633 10.77 -26.51 -12.93
N LEU A 634 11.90 -27.21 -12.96
CA LEU A 634 13.22 -26.60 -12.80
C LEU A 634 13.50 -25.60 -13.93
N ILE A 635 13.17 -25.96 -15.18
CA ILE A 635 13.32 -25.07 -16.33
C ILE A 635 12.48 -23.80 -16.13
N ALA A 636 11.23 -23.93 -15.68
CA ALA A 636 10.36 -22.78 -15.42
C ALA A 636 10.91 -21.86 -14.31
N VAL A 637 11.40 -22.43 -13.20
CA VAL A 637 12.00 -21.66 -12.10
C VAL A 637 13.30 -20.98 -12.55
N LEU A 638 14.16 -21.68 -13.31
CA LEU A 638 15.39 -21.10 -13.86
C LEU A 638 15.10 -19.99 -14.86
N ALA A 639 14.08 -20.13 -15.70
CA ALA A 639 13.64 -19.07 -16.61
C ALA A 639 13.14 -17.85 -15.85
N PHE A 640 12.32 -18.04 -14.80
CA PHE A 640 11.87 -16.95 -13.94
C PHE A 640 13.04 -16.25 -13.23
N ALA A 641 13.98 -17.01 -12.68
CA ALA A 641 15.20 -16.46 -12.07
C ALA A 641 16.07 -15.70 -13.09
N ALA A 642 16.24 -16.24 -14.30
CA ALA A 642 17.00 -15.59 -15.37
C ALA A 642 16.36 -14.26 -15.79
N ILE A 643 15.03 -14.19 -15.87
CA ILE A 643 14.29 -12.94 -16.15
C ILE A 643 14.55 -11.91 -15.04
N ILE A 644 14.46 -12.32 -13.77
CA ILE A 644 14.75 -11.42 -12.63
C ILE A 644 16.19 -10.90 -12.70
N VAL A 645 17.16 -11.79 -12.96
CA VAL A 645 18.58 -11.43 -13.08
C VAL A 645 18.80 -10.46 -14.24
N TYR A 646 18.22 -10.73 -15.41
CA TYR A 646 18.28 -9.84 -16.56
C TYR A 646 17.71 -8.45 -16.25
N LEU A 647 16.56 -8.38 -15.57
CA LEU A 647 15.96 -7.12 -15.16
C LEU A 647 16.85 -6.35 -14.18
N CYS A 648 17.51 -7.05 -13.24
CA CYS A 648 18.46 -6.45 -12.32
C CYS A 648 19.68 -5.87 -13.05
N ILE A 649 20.28 -6.63 -13.98
CA ILE A 649 21.44 -6.18 -14.78
C ILE A 649 21.06 -4.99 -15.64
N ARG A 650 19.89 -5.04 -16.29
CA ARG A 650 19.37 -3.94 -17.10
C ARG A 650 19.17 -2.67 -16.28
N ALA A 651 18.67 -2.79 -15.05
CA ALA A 651 18.48 -1.66 -14.15
C ALA A 651 19.82 -1.05 -13.71
N ASP A 652 20.79 -1.88 -13.30
CA ASP A 652 22.14 -1.43 -12.93
C ASP A 652 22.84 -0.75 -14.14
N ASN A 653 22.69 -1.29 -15.36
CA ASN A 653 23.25 -0.68 -16.57
C ASN A 653 22.57 0.64 -16.96
N LYS A 654 21.25 0.74 -16.82
CA LYS A 654 20.52 1.99 -17.05
C LYS A 654 21.00 3.07 -16.08
N LEU A 655 21.18 2.70 -14.80
CA LEU A 655 21.69 3.61 -13.80
C LEU A 655 23.12 4.06 -14.13
N LYS A 656 24.02 3.15 -14.49
CA LYS A 656 25.38 3.52 -14.93
C LYS A 656 25.35 4.54 -16.07
N LYS A 657 24.52 4.35 -17.09
CA LYS A 657 24.36 5.29 -18.22
C LYS A 657 23.78 6.64 -17.81
N GLU A 658 22.87 6.67 -16.84
CA GLU A 658 22.23 7.92 -16.37
C GLU A 658 23.17 8.76 -15.48
N TYR A 659 24.08 8.11 -14.75
CA TYR A 659 25.10 8.75 -13.91
C TYR A 659 26.48 8.85 -14.58
N GLU A 660 26.63 8.39 -15.83
CA GLU A 660 27.78 8.71 -16.67
C GLU A 660 27.77 10.23 -16.94
N LEU A 661 28.65 10.95 -16.25
CA LEU A 661 28.89 12.37 -16.49
C LEU A 661 29.17 12.58 -17.99
N LYS A 662 28.28 13.29 -18.68
CA LYS A 662 28.56 13.87 -20.01
C LYS A 662 29.79 14.77 -19.88
N GLY A 663 30.98 14.22 -20.12
CA GLY A 663 32.21 14.97 -19.89
C GLY A 663 33.53 14.21 -20.00
N LYS A 664 33.59 12.87 -20.01
CA LYS A 664 34.81 12.17 -20.44
C LYS A 664 34.79 11.98 -21.96
N LYS A 665 35.16 13.06 -22.69
CA LYS A 665 35.83 12.85 -23.98
C LYS A 665 37.04 11.96 -23.68
N ALA A 666 37.16 10.86 -24.42
CA ALA A 666 38.37 10.06 -24.44
C ALA A 666 39.59 10.99 -24.58
N PRO A 667 40.72 10.73 -23.88
CA PRO A 667 41.92 11.52 -24.10
C PRO A 667 42.23 11.44 -25.59
N ALA A 668 42.27 12.59 -26.24
CA ALA A 668 42.76 12.69 -27.60
C ALA A 668 44.14 12.05 -27.60
N THR A 669 44.30 11.02 -28.41
CA THR A 669 45.60 10.48 -28.80
C THR A 669 46.42 11.65 -29.32
N VAL A 670 47.32 12.15 -28.47
CA VAL A 670 48.35 13.10 -28.87
C VAL A 670 49.30 12.30 -29.74
N ASN A 671 49.23 12.54 -31.05
CA ASN A 671 50.28 12.17 -31.97
C ASN A 671 51.61 12.70 -31.43
N LYS A 672 52.55 11.80 -31.22
CA LYS A 672 53.97 12.04 -31.41
C LYS A 672 54.54 10.89 -32.21
#